data_AF-A0AAU2YV29-F1
#
_entry.id   AF-A0AAU2YV29-F1
#
_cell.length_a   1.000
_cell.length_b   1.000
_cell.length_c   1.000
_cell.angle_alpha   90.00
_cell.angle_beta   90.00
_cell.angle_gamma   90.00
#
_symmetry.space_group_name_H-M   'P 1'
#
loop_
_entity.id
_entity.type
_entity.pdbx_description
1 polymer ?
#
loop_
_entity_poly.entity_id
_entity_poly.type
_entity_poly.pdbx_seq_one_letter_code
_entity_poly.pdbx_strand_id
1 'polypeptide(L)'
;MANVLSRGDSSSVVLIGCHSFTALDPLPAVENNLTSLQNVLSDKRVWGVPEHRVEVLSQLTATGKPLNAEYVLSAAERAAEAATDTLVVYYAGHGLIHPNKTEELYLALPESSKGYARVRSALPFSDLRDVIRHSNAARKVVLLDCCYSARAMAGEMGSGEATDLVNKAEVEGTCVITAASETAVALAPPGAKFTAFTGVLLETLRNGVPDVGELIDMESLYDEIYIKLQHELRPLPQMQARNRAAQICIARNRAPALALLSTPRGSSAALGYQPDASEALGLMPPRRGGSAALSSQPDASEADLAGAQVRIYATSQEDELIGSGFLVAADVVCTNVHVVAMALGLPVNTEPKYGVLVELDFPLLSGQPRTRAEVEFWDSEKDVARLRLVAAVEGSWPAPHAGGTGVWQHPFRVLGFPSSAPDGIWVWGTLRARQALGWVQMEVHEPGPRISAGFSGAPVWDAEQGGVVGMMVAVDGGGRTAYLISWADLVDPKMLQPRCPFPGPRTFTQDDAEFFHGRDADIDRVYTAVLREAVTLVVGPSGCGKSSVVRAGVLPRLRADGMSVSELCLTQILPTVPSLVEVLTRSLELDLGDVGWSVKDGTVAGLPGTGGDALAELRGRILARREGIGHVLFVDQLEYVGADPATMRDLFTVLAALSGQAGAAVLRVVATARPSSLDMLVTPGTSDLVGNAVFLAPLAGGGLQLAITAPVDSVPGLRIEPGLPERIVADAGNEPGRMPLVQSVLAELWHNRTRSTLTHAAYDSFGGVPGALVRCADRVYDQLSQEQRECFRGLLVQLTQAGSGDTFVGRSVRTAALDPPAMDMARRLAHDRLVVLSPAPRGAEQEEIVDLAHESLIRLWPRLSRWLFESRDSGLWQKRLRADLNRWEDQNRDPSLLLRGADLADADRRMAMRPQDMSADEREYILLSKLFMHHARRHVLLKRAAIGALAVLTVLAAVLALSFA
;
A
#
# COMPACT_ATOMS: atom_id res chain seq x y z
N MET A 1 24.74 15.66 -20.39
CA MET A 1 24.78 14.53 -21.34
C MET A 1 23.34 14.09 -21.55
N ALA A 2 22.91 13.86 -22.79
CA ALA A 2 21.54 13.42 -23.08
C ALA A 2 21.34 11.93 -22.73
N ASN A 3 20.08 11.47 -22.69
CA ASN A 3 19.70 10.08 -22.44
C ASN A 3 20.38 9.13 -23.45
N VAL A 4 21.47 8.51 -23.00
CA VAL A 4 22.30 7.57 -23.76
C VAL A 4 22.61 6.41 -22.83
N LEU A 5 22.33 5.19 -23.30
CA LEU A 5 22.63 3.97 -22.54
C LEU A 5 24.11 3.92 -22.19
N SER A 6 24.42 3.62 -20.94
CA SER A 6 25.79 3.39 -20.49
C SER A 6 26.47 2.28 -21.29
N ARG A 7 27.76 2.44 -21.54
CA ARG A 7 28.53 1.53 -22.40
C ARG A 7 28.94 0.29 -21.62
N GLY A 8 28.28 -0.84 -21.89
CA GLY A 8 28.54 -2.12 -21.20
C GLY A 8 30.02 -2.55 -21.23
N ASP A 9 30.70 -2.41 -22.37
CA ASP A 9 32.11 -2.80 -22.54
C ASP A 9 33.11 -1.98 -21.69
N SER A 10 32.70 -0.79 -21.23
CA SER A 10 33.48 0.12 -20.37
C SER A 10 32.86 0.32 -18.99
N SER A 11 31.86 -0.49 -18.65
CA SER A 11 31.20 -0.52 -17.34
C SER A 11 31.63 -1.74 -16.55
N SER A 12 31.46 -1.72 -15.23
CA SER A 12 31.67 -2.88 -14.35
C SER A 12 30.53 -2.99 -13.36
N VAL A 13 30.21 -4.22 -12.96
CA VAL A 13 29.14 -4.52 -12.01
C VAL A 13 29.69 -5.43 -10.91
N VAL A 14 29.39 -5.12 -9.65
CA VAL A 14 29.67 -5.96 -8.49
C VAL A 14 28.36 -6.33 -7.83
N LEU A 15 28.04 -7.62 -7.82
CA LEU A 15 26.82 -8.16 -7.21
C LEU A 15 27.20 -8.91 -5.94
N ILE A 16 26.92 -8.33 -4.77
CA ILE A 16 27.27 -8.86 -3.45
C ILE A 16 25.99 -9.41 -2.81
N GLY A 17 26.01 -10.62 -2.26
CA GLY A 17 24.86 -11.06 -1.47
C GLY A 17 24.97 -12.41 -0.78
N CYS A 18 24.79 -12.40 0.53
CA CYS A 18 24.94 -13.59 1.37
C CYS A 18 23.57 -14.20 1.67
N HIS A 19 23.42 -15.49 1.35
CA HIS A 19 22.15 -16.22 1.46
C HIS A 19 22.11 -17.17 2.67
N SER A 20 23.27 -17.48 3.26
CA SER A 20 23.39 -18.26 4.49
C SER A 20 24.34 -17.57 5.48
N PHE A 21 24.08 -17.70 6.77
CA PHE A 21 24.83 -17.05 7.84
C PHE A 21 25.04 -18.00 9.01
N THR A 22 26.12 -17.84 9.77
CA THR A 22 26.39 -18.66 10.96
C THR A 22 25.57 -18.26 12.19
N ALA A 23 25.07 -17.02 12.23
CA ALA A 23 24.41 -16.43 13.40
C ALA A 23 23.33 -15.38 13.04
N LEU A 24 22.83 -15.40 11.80
CA LEU A 24 21.69 -14.62 11.31
C LEU A 24 20.74 -15.55 10.56
N ASP A 25 19.50 -15.11 10.35
CA ASP A 25 18.50 -15.89 9.64
C ASP A 25 18.88 -16.06 8.15
N PRO A 26 18.73 -17.25 7.54
CA PRO A 26 19.10 -17.48 6.14
C PRO A 26 18.15 -16.73 5.17
N LEU A 27 18.70 -16.26 4.06
CA LEU A 27 18.00 -15.51 3.01
C LEU A 27 18.17 -16.20 1.64
N PRO A 28 17.59 -17.39 1.42
CA PRO A 28 17.83 -18.19 0.20
C PRO A 28 17.44 -17.48 -1.11
N ALA A 29 16.53 -16.51 -1.05
CA ALA A 29 16.16 -15.68 -2.20
C ALA A 29 17.34 -14.85 -2.77
N VAL A 30 18.34 -14.52 -1.94
CA VAL A 30 19.51 -13.72 -2.36
C VAL A 30 20.36 -14.44 -3.41
N GLU A 31 20.46 -15.78 -3.35
CA GLU A 31 21.17 -16.57 -4.37
C GLU A 31 20.50 -16.42 -5.75
N ASN A 32 19.17 -16.55 -5.80
CA ASN A 32 18.38 -16.35 -7.01
C ASN A 32 18.46 -14.91 -7.55
N ASN A 33 18.53 -13.91 -6.67
CA ASN A 33 18.71 -12.50 -7.03
C ASN A 33 20.01 -12.32 -7.82
N LEU A 34 21.14 -12.77 -7.26
CA LEU A 34 22.47 -12.59 -7.86
C LEU A 34 22.55 -13.22 -9.26
N THR A 35 22.16 -14.50 -9.39
CA THR A 35 22.15 -15.18 -10.68
C THR A 35 21.20 -14.52 -11.67
N SER A 36 20.04 -14.02 -11.22
CA SER A 36 19.09 -13.35 -12.12
C SER A 36 19.55 -11.97 -12.57
N LEU A 37 20.20 -11.19 -11.70
CA LEU A 37 20.76 -9.88 -12.03
C LEU A 37 21.94 -10.01 -12.99
N GLN A 38 22.85 -10.95 -12.76
CA GLN A 38 23.95 -11.23 -13.70
C GLN A 38 23.43 -11.51 -15.11
N ASN A 39 22.46 -12.43 -15.23
CA ASN A 39 21.85 -12.78 -16.52
C ASN A 39 21.12 -11.61 -17.19
N VAL A 40 20.45 -10.73 -16.42
CA VAL A 40 19.70 -9.59 -16.97
C VAL A 40 20.63 -8.46 -17.40
N LEU A 41 21.66 -8.12 -16.61
CA LEU A 41 22.59 -7.04 -16.93
C LEU A 41 23.54 -7.42 -18.09
N SER A 42 23.85 -8.71 -18.27
CA SER A 42 24.59 -9.22 -19.43
C SER A 42 23.74 -9.47 -20.69
N ASP A 43 22.40 -9.44 -20.63
CA ASP A 43 21.56 -9.53 -21.83
C ASP A 43 21.72 -8.24 -22.66
N LYS A 44 22.24 -8.38 -23.89
CA LYS A 44 22.44 -7.27 -24.85
C LYS A 44 21.14 -6.55 -25.24
N ARG A 45 19.97 -7.15 -24.98
CA ARG A 45 18.65 -6.53 -25.17
C ARG A 45 18.23 -5.65 -24.00
N VAL A 46 18.88 -5.78 -22.84
CA VAL A 46 18.66 -4.95 -21.64
C VAL A 46 19.82 -3.97 -21.52
N TRP A 47 21.05 -4.44 -21.30
CA TRP A 47 22.24 -3.58 -21.20
C TRP A 47 23.43 -4.15 -21.97
N GLY A 48 23.82 -5.39 -21.68
CA GLY A 48 24.89 -6.10 -22.39
C GLY A 48 26.28 -5.90 -21.78
N VAL A 49 26.39 -5.78 -20.46
CA VAL A 49 27.71 -5.80 -19.79
C VAL A 49 28.35 -7.17 -20.00
N PRO A 50 29.60 -7.26 -20.50
CA PRO A 50 30.28 -8.55 -20.67
C PRO A 50 30.36 -9.33 -19.35
N GLU A 51 30.11 -10.64 -19.37
CA GLU A 51 30.06 -11.46 -18.14
C GLU A 51 31.34 -11.35 -17.28
N HIS A 52 32.52 -11.21 -17.91
CA HIS A 52 33.80 -11.02 -17.23
C HIS A 52 33.95 -9.65 -16.51
N ARG A 53 32.98 -8.74 -16.68
CA ARG A 53 32.86 -7.44 -15.99
C ARG A 53 31.70 -7.43 -14.98
N VAL A 54 31.04 -8.58 -14.73
CA VAL A 54 30.02 -8.76 -13.69
C VAL A 54 30.57 -9.71 -12.63
N GLU A 55 31.17 -9.15 -11.58
CA GLU A 55 31.76 -9.92 -10.48
C GLU A 55 30.67 -10.26 -9.45
N VAL A 56 30.45 -11.55 -9.17
CA VAL A 56 29.39 -12.05 -8.28
C VAL A 56 29.99 -12.65 -7.02
N LEU A 57 29.63 -12.10 -5.87
CA LEU A 57 30.16 -12.45 -4.55
C LEU A 57 29.02 -12.95 -3.66
N SER A 58 28.83 -14.27 -3.58
CA SER A 58 27.73 -14.86 -2.81
C SER A 58 28.13 -15.26 -1.38
N GLN A 59 28.81 -16.39 -1.25
CA GLN A 59 28.99 -17.08 0.04
C GLN A 59 30.45 -17.44 0.33
N LEU A 60 31.24 -17.74 -0.70
CA LEU A 60 32.64 -18.14 -0.61
C LEU A 60 33.51 -17.28 -1.54
N THR A 61 34.76 -17.06 -1.15
CA THR A 61 35.82 -16.51 -2.01
C THR A 61 36.26 -17.56 -3.04
N ALA A 62 37.00 -17.14 -4.08
CA ALA A 62 37.61 -18.05 -5.06
C ALA A 62 38.57 -19.11 -4.45
N THR A 63 38.97 -18.97 -3.18
CA THR A 63 39.79 -19.95 -2.44
C THR A 63 38.97 -20.92 -1.57
N GLY A 64 37.64 -20.88 -1.65
CA GLY A 64 36.74 -21.74 -0.86
C GLY A 64 36.56 -21.33 0.60
N LYS A 65 37.15 -20.20 1.03
CA LYS A 65 36.92 -19.61 2.35
C LYS A 65 35.61 -18.80 2.38
N PRO A 66 34.93 -18.64 3.53
CA PRO A 66 33.81 -17.72 3.69
C PRO A 66 34.13 -16.30 3.20
N LEU A 67 33.15 -15.64 2.59
CA LEU A 67 33.28 -14.26 2.11
C LEU A 67 33.56 -13.30 3.28
N ASN A 68 34.54 -12.41 3.14
CA ASN A 68 34.93 -11.44 4.16
C ASN A 68 35.06 -10.02 3.59
N ALA A 69 35.12 -9.00 4.46
CA ALA A 69 35.11 -7.59 4.05
C ALA A 69 36.29 -7.23 3.13
N GLU A 70 37.50 -7.71 3.46
CA GLU A 70 38.71 -7.54 2.66
C GLU A 70 38.53 -8.03 1.22
N TYR A 71 37.98 -9.23 1.02
CA TYR A 71 37.76 -9.79 -0.32
C TYR A 71 36.70 -9.01 -1.11
N VAL A 72 35.63 -8.55 -0.45
CA VAL A 72 34.59 -7.72 -1.07
C VAL A 72 35.12 -6.35 -1.47
N LEU A 73 35.92 -5.70 -0.62
CA LEU A 73 36.59 -4.44 -0.93
C LEU A 73 37.57 -4.61 -2.10
N SER A 74 38.44 -5.61 -2.07
CA SER A 74 39.36 -5.89 -3.19
C SER A 74 38.65 -6.19 -4.52
N ALA A 75 37.45 -6.77 -4.49
CA ALA A 75 36.62 -6.96 -5.68
C ALA A 75 36.00 -5.65 -6.17
N ALA A 76 35.44 -4.87 -5.25
CA ALA A 76 34.92 -3.54 -5.54
C ALA A 76 36.00 -2.62 -6.13
N GLU A 77 37.23 -2.66 -5.62
CA GLU A 77 38.39 -1.91 -6.11
C GLU A 77 38.73 -2.28 -7.56
N ARG A 78 38.89 -3.58 -7.87
CA ARG A 78 39.13 -4.05 -9.25
C ARG A 78 38.04 -3.59 -10.22
N ALA A 79 36.78 -3.70 -9.82
CA ALA A 79 35.66 -3.25 -10.64
C ALA A 79 35.63 -1.72 -10.81
N ALA A 80 35.95 -0.98 -9.75
CA ALA A 80 36.02 0.48 -9.71
C ALA A 80 37.18 1.06 -10.52
N GLU A 81 38.31 0.35 -10.64
CA GLU A 81 39.43 0.65 -11.52
C GLU A 81 39.09 0.36 -12.99
N ALA A 82 38.44 -0.78 -13.26
CA ALA A 82 38.11 -1.25 -14.61
C ALA A 82 36.89 -0.56 -15.26
N ALA A 83 36.04 0.09 -14.46
CA ALA A 83 34.91 0.89 -14.94
C ALA A 83 35.37 2.31 -15.29
N THR A 84 35.09 2.75 -16.51
CA THR A 84 35.34 4.13 -16.97
C THR A 84 34.06 4.85 -17.37
N ASP A 85 33.03 4.12 -17.79
CA ASP A 85 31.71 4.68 -18.10
C ASP A 85 30.75 4.58 -16.90
N THR A 86 30.43 3.37 -16.43
CA THR A 86 29.49 3.17 -15.31
C THR A 86 29.97 2.06 -14.35
N LEU A 87 29.95 2.34 -13.05
CA LEU A 87 30.12 1.34 -11.99
C LEU A 87 28.75 1.08 -11.33
N VAL A 88 28.35 -0.18 -11.24
CA VAL A 88 27.17 -0.59 -10.45
C VAL A 88 27.61 -1.47 -9.29
N VAL A 89 27.24 -1.10 -8.06
CA VAL A 89 27.43 -1.92 -6.87
C VAL A 89 26.07 -2.28 -6.30
N TYR A 90 25.77 -3.57 -6.24
CA TYR A 90 24.55 -4.10 -5.64
C TYR A 90 24.90 -4.92 -4.40
N TYR A 91 24.15 -4.75 -3.32
CA TYR A 91 24.21 -5.60 -2.13
C TYR A 91 22.83 -6.13 -1.77
N ALA A 92 22.73 -7.41 -1.38
CA ALA A 92 21.54 -7.97 -0.73
C ALA A 92 21.89 -8.85 0.46
N GLY A 93 21.16 -8.67 1.56
CA GLY A 93 21.41 -9.41 2.81
C GLY A 93 20.89 -8.67 4.04
N HIS A 94 21.42 -9.01 5.21
CA HIS A 94 21.10 -8.29 6.45
C HIS A 94 21.91 -6.99 6.56
N GLY A 95 21.23 -5.88 6.81
CA GLY A 95 21.88 -4.66 7.29
C GLY A 95 21.97 -4.68 8.81
N LEU A 96 23.13 -4.29 9.35
CA LEU A 96 23.44 -4.23 10.77
C LEU A 96 23.81 -2.79 11.17
N ILE A 97 23.53 -2.45 12.42
CA ILE A 97 23.90 -1.16 13.04
C ILE A 97 24.77 -1.45 14.26
N HIS A 98 25.77 -0.61 14.51
CA HIS A 98 26.63 -0.75 15.68
C HIS A 98 25.98 -0.11 16.93
N PRO A 99 25.90 -0.80 18.10
CA PRO A 99 25.16 -0.32 19.27
C PRO A 99 25.53 1.09 19.77
N ASN A 100 26.81 1.47 19.68
CA ASN A 100 27.30 2.79 20.12
C ASN A 100 27.55 3.79 18.98
N LYS A 101 27.37 3.37 17.73
CA LYS A 101 27.52 4.25 16.56
C LYS A 101 26.22 4.15 15.77
N THR A 102 25.23 4.86 16.27
CA THR A 102 23.83 4.79 15.84
C THR A 102 23.58 5.26 14.41
N GLU A 103 24.59 5.73 13.70
CA GLU A 103 24.50 6.38 12.38
C GLU A 103 25.18 5.59 11.25
N GLU A 104 25.97 4.54 11.54
CA GLU A 104 26.79 3.86 10.54
C GLU A 104 26.19 2.49 10.12
N LEU A 105 26.04 2.28 8.80
CA LEU A 105 25.51 1.05 8.21
C LEU A 105 26.62 0.00 7.99
N TYR A 106 26.35 -1.23 8.42
CA TYR A 106 27.23 -2.38 8.20
C TYR A 106 26.49 -3.47 7.40
N LEU A 107 27.12 -3.98 6.34
CA LEU A 107 26.57 -5.00 5.45
C LEU A 107 27.00 -6.39 5.94
N ALA A 108 26.05 -7.25 6.30
CA ALA A 108 26.37 -8.57 6.83
C ALA A 108 27.00 -9.50 5.78
N LEU A 109 28.00 -10.25 6.23
CA LEU A 109 28.68 -11.31 5.50
C LEU A 109 28.46 -12.66 6.24
N PRO A 110 28.85 -13.83 5.69
CA PRO A 110 28.46 -15.14 6.23
C PRO A 110 28.80 -15.39 7.71
N GLU A 111 29.87 -14.77 8.21
CA GLU A 111 30.32 -14.87 9.61
C GLU A 111 29.89 -13.69 10.50
N SER A 112 28.99 -12.83 10.01
CA SER A 112 28.38 -11.75 10.80
C SER A 112 27.36 -12.27 11.81
N SER A 113 27.22 -11.57 12.94
CA SER A 113 26.31 -11.95 14.03
C SER A 113 25.81 -10.73 14.80
N LYS A 114 24.67 -10.85 15.49
CA LYS A 114 24.12 -9.77 16.33
C LYS A 114 24.90 -9.70 17.65
N GLY A 115 25.69 -8.65 17.86
CA GLY A 115 26.37 -8.40 19.13
C GLY A 115 27.61 -7.50 19.06
N TYR A 116 27.89 -6.80 20.17
CA TYR A 116 28.94 -5.77 20.33
C TYR A 116 30.34 -6.22 19.86
N ALA A 117 30.70 -7.48 20.10
CA ALA A 117 32.04 -8.00 19.81
C ALA A 117 32.25 -8.48 18.35
N ARG A 118 31.20 -8.50 17.51
CA ARG A 118 31.22 -9.20 16.21
C ARG A 118 30.68 -8.42 15.01
N VAL A 119 30.42 -7.12 15.14
CA VAL A 119 30.18 -6.24 13.96
C VAL A 119 31.43 -6.16 13.06
N ARG A 120 32.63 -6.46 13.59
CA ARG A 120 33.91 -6.51 12.85
C ARG A 120 33.99 -7.52 11.70
N SER A 121 33.10 -8.52 11.62
CA SER A 121 33.03 -9.45 10.49
C SER A 121 32.00 -9.05 9.42
N ALA A 122 31.28 -7.94 9.63
CA ALA A 122 30.48 -7.28 8.61
C ALA A 122 31.32 -6.23 7.86
N LEU A 123 30.91 -5.88 6.64
CA LEU A 123 31.55 -4.84 5.83
C LEU A 123 30.98 -3.46 6.20
N PRO A 124 31.77 -2.50 6.69
CA PRO A 124 31.31 -1.12 6.85
C PRO A 124 30.92 -0.55 5.48
N PHE A 125 29.73 0.06 5.38
CA PHE A 125 29.34 0.70 4.12
C PHE A 125 30.19 1.94 3.82
N SER A 126 30.75 2.57 4.85
CA SER A 126 31.74 3.65 4.75
C SER A 126 32.94 3.25 3.87
N ASP A 127 33.56 2.10 4.14
CA ASP A 127 34.71 1.59 3.37
C ASP A 127 34.32 1.32 1.90
N LEU A 128 33.18 0.67 1.67
CA LEU A 128 32.69 0.38 0.31
C LEU A 128 32.32 1.67 -0.46
N ARG A 129 31.76 2.67 0.24
CA ARG A 129 31.47 3.99 -0.31
C ARG A 129 32.74 4.74 -0.69
N ASP A 130 33.83 4.61 0.08
CA ASP A 130 35.12 5.19 -0.29
C ASP A 130 35.73 4.53 -1.53
N VAL A 131 35.57 3.20 -1.73
CA VAL A 131 35.96 2.55 -3.00
C VAL A 131 35.14 3.09 -4.19
N ILE A 132 33.82 3.22 -4.04
CA ILE A 132 32.94 3.80 -5.08
C ILE A 132 33.31 5.26 -5.37
N ARG A 133 33.61 6.05 -4.33
CA ARG A 133 34.06 7.44 -4.43
C ARG A 133 35.29 7.58 -5.30
N HIS A 134 36.31 6.76 -5.08
CA HIS A 134 37.58 6.79 -5.82
C HIS A 134 37.56 6.05 -7.17
N SER A 135 36.44 5.45 -7.58
CA SER A 135 36.29 4.82 -8.91
C SER A 135 36.50 5.80 -10.07
N ASN A 136 37.14 5.31 -11.14
CA ASN A 136 37.33 5.97 -12.43
C ASN A 136 36.03 6.11 -13.26
N ALA A 137 34.91 5.54 -12.82
CA ALA A 137 33.66 5.55 -13.57
C ALA A 137 33.00 6.93 -13.59
N ALA A 138 32.61 7.40 -14.77
CA ALA A 138 31.88 8.65 -14.95
C ALA A 138 30.45 8.64 -14.35
N ARG A 139 29.88 7.45 -14.13
CA ARG A 139 28.55 7.22 -13.53
C ARG A 139 28.65 6.15 -12.46
N LYS A 140 27.99 6.34 -11.33
CA LYS A 140 28.06 5.44 -10.16
C LYS A 140 26.65 5.13 -9.69
N VAL A 141 26.29 3.84 -9.63
CA VAL A 141 24.97 3.38 -9.21
C VAL A 141 25.13 2.40 -8.05
N VAL A 142 24.41 2.62 -6.96
CA VAL A 142 24.46 1.78 -5.76
C VAL A 142 23.05 1.29 -5.44
N LEU A 143 22.86 -0.03 -5.33
CA LEU A 143 21.58 -0.67 -5.07
C LEU A 143 21.67 -1.49 -3.78
N LEU A 144 20.93 -1.12 -2.74
CA LEU A 144 21.01 -1.75 -1.41
C LEU A 144 19.68 -2.44 -1.02
N ASP A 145 19.63 -3.77 -1.17
CA ASP A 145 18.51 -4.63 -0.76
C ASP A 145 18.75 -5.24 0.63
N CYS A 146 18.74 -4.36 1.63
CA CYS A 146 18.93 -4.74 3.04
C CYS A 146 18.19 -3.80 4.00
N CYS A 147 17.99 -4.24 5.24
CA CYS A 147 17.40 -3.45 6.32
C CYS A 147 18.27 -2.24 6.68
N TYR A 148 17.65 -1.13 7.11
CA TYR A 148 18.36 0.13 7.47
C TYR A 148 19.18 0.76 6.34
N SER A 149 19.02 0.28 5.10
CA SER A 149 19.80 0.69 3.92
C SER A 149 19.73 2.18 3.65
N ALA A 150 18.60 2.84 3.92
CA ALA A 150 18.47 4.29 3.77
C ALA A 150 19.47 5.12 4.58
N ARG A 151 20.04 4.60 5.67
CA ARG A 151 21.11 5.28 6.42
C ARG A 151 22.43 5.40 5.64
N ALA A 152 22.57 4.69 4.53
CA ALA A 152 23.61 4.96 3.53
C ALA A 152 23.55 6.41 2.98
N MET A 153 22.36 7.03 3.00
CA MET A 153 22.08 8.38 2.50
C MET A 153 22.16 9.46 3.60
N ALA A 154 22.20 9.07 4.87
CA ALA A 154 22.19 9.95 6.05
C ALA A 154 23.60 10.38 6.53
N GLY A 155 24.58 10.40 5.63
CA GLY A 155 25.92 10.89 5.95
C GLY A 155 25.91 12.39 6.22
N GLU A 156 26.45 12.79 7.38
CA GLU A 156 26.62 14.17 7.89
C GLU A 156 25.38 14.85 8.51
N MET A 157 25.14 14.58 9.80
CA MET A 157 24.63 15.60 10.73
C MET A 157 25.06 15.32 12.19
N GLY A 158 26.37 15.37 12.43
CA GLY A 158 26.97 15.30 13.77
C GLY A 158 27.09 16.68 14.42
N SER A 159 26.76 16.78 15.71
CA SER A 159 26.70 18.03 16.48
C SER A 159 28.04 18.72 16.75
N GLY A 160 28.07 20.05 16.64
CA GLY A 160 28.92 20.94 17.45
C GLY A 160 30.35 21.23 16.96
N GLU A 161 30.63 22.53 16.76
CA GLU A 161 31.98 23.14 16.69
C GLU A 161 32.97 22.59 15.63
N ALA A 162 32.68 22.84 14.34
CA ALA A 162 33.71 22.81 13.28
C ALA A 162 33.40 23.75 12.09
N THR A 163 33.20 25.05 12.33
CA THR A 163 33.29 26.07 11.27
C THR A 163 34.76 26.25 10.86
N ASP A 164 35.20 25.57 9.79
CA ASP A 164 36.25 25.97 8.81
C ASP A 164 36.85 24.77 8.04
N LEU A 165 36.02 23.90 7.47
CA LEU A 165 36.46 22.88 6.49
C LEU A 165 35.50 22.73 5.31
N VAL A 166 35.17 23.88 4.70
CA VAL A 166 34.48 23.96 3.40
C VAL A 166 35.29 23.22 2.32
N ASN A 167 34.60 22.45 1.46
CA ASN A 167 35.11 21.80 0.24
C ASN A 167 36.23 20.75 0.37
N LYS A 168 35.89 19.51 0.75
CA LYS A 168 36.70 18.31 0.39
C LYS A 168 35.89 17.12 -0.18
N ALA A 169 35.40 17.34 -1.40
CA ALA A 169 35.09 16.33 -2.43
C ALA A 169 33.91 15.35 -2.19
N GLU A 170 32.69 15.88 -2.10
CA GLU A 170 31.47 15.10 -2.33
C GLU A 170 31.43 14.54 -3.77
N VAL A 171 30.80 13.39 -3.98
CA VAL A 171 31.01 12.56 -5.19
C VAL A 171 30.01 12.87 -6.30
N GLU A 172 30.49 13.47 -7.39
CA GLU A 172 29.69 13.68 -8.60
C GLU A 172 29.20 12.35 -9.23
N GLY A 173 28.03 12.40 -9.89
CA GLY A 173 27.56 11.31 -10.75
C GLY A 173 27.06 10.05 -10.04
N THR A 174 26.73 10.12 -8.75
CA THR A 174 26.28 8.97 -7.94
C THR A 174 24.76 8.96 -7.75
N CYS A 175 24.14 7.80 -8.00
CA CYS A 175 22.75 7.46 -7.70
C CYS A 175 22.72 6.27 -6.71
N VAL A 176 21.99 6.41 -5.60
CA VAL A 176 21.79 5.36 -4.60
C VAL A 176 20.30 5.03 -4.53
N ILE A 177 19.94 3.75 -4.63
CA ILE A 177 18.56 3.26 -4.40
C ILE A 177 18.60 2.21 -3.29
N THR A 178 17.70 2.31 -2.32
CA THR A 178 17.60 1.42 -1.18
C THR A 178 16.24 0.73 -1.15
N ALA A 179 16.16 -0.52 -0.71
CA ALA A 179 14.94 -1.33 -0.71
C ALA A 179 13.93 -0.99 0.40
N ALA A 180 14.32 -0.13 1.35
CA ALA A 180 13.51 0.29 2.49
C ALA A 180 13.94 1.68 2.98
N SER A 181 13.02 2.37 3.66
CA SER A 181 13.30 3.60 4.42
C SER A 181 14.11 3.33 5.70
N GLU A 182 14.59 4.39 6.36
CA GLU A 182 15.48 4.28 7.54
C GLU A 182 14.92 3.49 8.71
N THR A 183 13.59 3.41 8.79
CA THR A 183 12.83 2.73 9.85
C THR A 183 12.19 1.41 9.40
N ALA A 184 12.31 1.04 8.13
CA ALA A 184 11.67 -0.14 7.55
C ALA A 184 12.65 -1.31 7.34
N VAL A 185 12.11 -2.53 7.48
CA VAL A 185 12.84 -3.80 7.31
C VAL A 185 12.62 -4.29 5.87
N ALA A 186 13.70 -4.58 5.14
CA ALA A 186 13.61 -5.14 3.80
C ALA A 186 13.03 -6.57 3.86
N LEU A 187 12.05 -6.88 3.00
CA LEU A 187 11.24 -8.10 3.13
C LEU A 187 11.68 -9.19 2.13
N ALA A 188 12.01 -10.37 2.66
CA ALA A 188 12.14 -11.62 1.92
C ALA A 188 11.05 -12.60 2.40
N PRO A 189 9.89 -12.72 1.73
CA PRO A 189 8.82 -13.60 2.19
C PRO A 189 9.27 -15.09 2.17
N PRO A 190 8.91 -15.91 3.18
CA PRO A 190 9.28 -17.32 3.20
C PRO A 190 8.81 -18.06 1.93
N GLY A 191 9.75 -18.72 1.24
CA GLY A 191 9.47 -19.45 0.00
C GLY A 191 9.37 -18.58 -1.27
N ALA A 192 9.53 -17.25 -1.18
CA ALA A 192 9.59 -16.40 -2.37
C ALA A 192 10.87 -16.65 -3.18
N LYS A 193 10.74 -16.58 -4.51
CA LYS A 193 11.86 -16.80 -5.45
C LYS A 193 12.94 -15.72 -5.35
N PHE A 194 12.53 -14.47 -5.12
CA PHE A 194 13.37 -13.28 -5.03
C PHE A 194 12.97 -12.48 -3.77
N THR A 195 13.86 -11.60 -3.30
CA THR A 195 13.49 -10.57 -2.31
C THR A 195 12.46 -9.60 -2.90
N ALA A 196 11.76 -8.84 -2.04
CA ALA A 196 10.73 -7.89 -2.48
C ALA A 196 11.24 -6.89 -3.54
N PHE A 197 12.28 -6.12 -3.20
CA PHE A 197 12.83 -5.09 -4.08
C PHE A 197 13.45 -5.67 -5.34
N THR A 198 14.34 -6.66 -5.21
CA THR A 198 15.02 -7.24 -6.38
C THR A 198 14.07 -8.01 -7.29
N GLY A 199 12.99 -8.60 -6.78
CA GLY A 199 11.95 -9.22 -7.60
C GLY A 199 11.31 -8.23 -8.57
N VAL A 200 10.92 -7.05 -8.07
CA VAL A 200 10.35 -5.96 -8.87
C VAL A 200 11.38 -5.35 -9.80
N LEU A 201 12.60 -5.06 -9.33
CA LEU A 201 13.73 -4.59 -10.16
C LEU A 201 13.98 -5.52 -11.36
N LEU A 202 14.03 -6.84 -11.13
CA LEU A 202 14.22 -7.84 -12.18
C LEU A 202 13.04 -7.91 -13.15
N GLU A 203 11.81 -7.67 -12.68
CA GLU A 203 10.63 -7.60 -13.54
C GLU A 203 10.71 -6.37 -14.45
N THR A 204 10.94 -5.18 -13.88
CA THR A 204 11.04 -3.91 -14.61
C THR A 204 12.15 -3.94 -15.65
N LEU A 205 13.34 -4.46 -15.32
CA LEU A 205 14.45 -4.61 -16.28
C LEU A 205 14.17 -5.61 -17.41
N ARG A 206 13.25 -6.59 -17.21
CA ARG A 206 12.90 -7.60 -18.22
C ARG A 206 11.74 -7.17 -19.12
N ASN A 207 10.71 -6.58 -18.51
CA ASN A 207 9.45 -6.23 -19.16
C ASN A 207 9.46 -4.79 -19.70
N GLY A 208 10.30 -3.92 -19.15
CA GLY A 208 10.29 -2.48 -19.41
C GLY A 208 9.28 -1.72 -18.56
N VAL A 209 9.27 -0.39 -18.75
CA VAL A 209 8.32 0.53 -18.12
C VAL A 209 7.41 1.10 -19.23
N PRO A 210 6.07 1.00 -19.12
CA PRO A 210 5.15 1.64 -20.08
C PRO A 210 5.40 3.15 -20.16
N ASP A 211 5.14 3.75 -21.32
CA ASP A 211 5.18 5.20 -21.60
C ASP A 211 6.52 5.94 -21.34
N VAL A 212 7.54 5.25 -20.85
CA VAL A 212 8.94 5.68 -20.84
C VAL A 212 9.56 5.49 -22.23
N GLY A 213 10.52 6.34 -22.60
CA GLY A 213 11.22 6.27 -23.90
C GLY A 213 12.04 4.98 -24.12
N GLU A 214 12.83 4.91 -25.20
CA GLU A 214 13.61 3.71 -25.58
C GLU A 214 14.64 3.23 -24.53
N LEU A 215 14.93 4.05 -23.52
CA LEU A 215 15.88 3.79 -22.45
C LEU A 215 15.21 4.03 -21.09
N ILE A 216 15.53 3.20 -20.11
CA ILE A 216 15.10 3.37 -18.72
C ILE A 216 16.27 4.03 -17.98
N ASP A 217 16.05 5.24 -17.48
CA ASP A 217 16.94 5.93 -16.54
C ASP A 217 16.65 5.50 -15.09
N MET A 218 17.52 5.87 -14.15
CA MET A 218 17.38 5.45 -12.75
C MET A 218 16.12 6.02 -12.08
N GLU A 219 15.66 7.19 -12.52
CA GLU A 219 14.42 7.84 -12.07
C GLU A 219 13.20 7.03 -12.51
N SER A 220 13.06 6.76 -13.81
CA SER A 220 12.00 5.91 -14.36
C SER A 220 12.02 4.49 -13.78
N LEU A 221 13.22 3.95 -13.53
CA LEU A 221 13.40 2.64 -12.90
C LEU A 221 12.94 2.65 -11.43
N TYR A 222 13.28 3.70 -10.69
CA TYR A 222 12.87 3.90 -9.30
C TYR A 222 11.35 4.06 -9.20
N ASP A 223 10.73 4.90 -10.03
CA ASP A 223 9.29 5.17 -9.98
C ASP A 223 8.45 3.92 -10.25
N GLU A 224 8.79 3.13 -11.27
CA GLU A 224 8.11 1.85 -11.55
C GLU A 224 8.29 0.85 -10.40
N ILE A 225 9.49 0.78 -9.81
CA ILE A 225 9.75 -0.10 -8.66
C ILE A 225 8.95 0.36 -7.44
N TYR A 226 8.87 1.68 -7.19
CA TYR A 226 8.10 2.29 -6.13
C TYR A 226 6.61 2.00 -6.28
N ILE A 227 6.03 2.25 -7.47
CA ILE A 227 4.61 2.02 -7.78
C ILE A 227 4.24 0.55 -7.55
N LYS A 228 5.07 -0.39 -8.04
CA LYS A 228 4.83 -1.83 -7.86
C LYS A 228 4.95 -2.28 -6.41
N LEU A 229 5.97 -1.84 -5.68
CA LEU A 229 6.12 -2.16 -4.25
C LEU A 229 4.99 -1.55 -3.41
N GLN A 230 4.52 -0.34 -3.76
CA GLN A 230 3.38 0.33 -3.14
C GLN A 230 2.08 -0.45 -3.37
N HIS A 231 1.80 -0.86 -4.60
CA HIS A 231 0.63 -1.67 -4.95
C HIS A 231 0.62 -3.03 -4.24
N GLU A 232 1.80 -3.64 -4.05
CA GLU A 232 1.94 -4.89 -3.31
C GLU A 232 2.04 -4.72 -1.77
N LEU A 233 1.91 -3.50 -1.24
CA LEU A 233 2.03 -3.16 0.18
C LEU A 233 3.36 -3.63 0.82
N ARG A 234 4.46 -3.57 0.06
CA ARG A 234 5.82 -3.93 0.49
C ARG A 234 6.58 -2.70 0.99
N PRO A 235 7.75 -2.87 1.66
CA PRO A 235 8.62 -1.75 2.01
C PRO A 235 8.93 -0.90 0.78
N LEU A 236 8.70 0.40 0.90
CA LEU A 236 8.92 1.35 -0.20
C LEU A 236 10.41 1.65 -0.35
N PRO A 237 10.92 1.73 -1.59
CA PRO A 237 12.30 2.08 -1.83
C PRO A 237 12.52 3.57 -1.56
N GLN A 238 13.78 3.97 -1.45
CA GLN A 238 14.17 5.38 -1.48
C GLN A 238 15.30 5.58 -2.50
N MET A 239 15.38 6.76 -3.10
CA MET A 239 16.44 7.14 -4.03
C MET A 239 17.08 8.46 -3.61
N GLN A 240 18.41 8.53 -3.69
CA GLN A 240 19.19 9.76 -3.61
C GLN A 240 20.10 9.83 -4.84
N ALA A 241 19.92 10.88 -5.66
CA ALA A 241 20.74 11.16 -6.82
C ALA A 241 21.37 12.56 -6.70
N ARG A 242 22.65 12.68 -7.02
CA ARG A 242 23.34 13.98 -7.11
C ARG A 242 23.46 14.42 -8.58
N ASN A 243 23.22 15.70 -8.86
CA ASN A 243 23.23 16.28 -10.21
C ASN A 243 22.36 15.45 -11.19
N ARG A 244 22.86 15.12 -12.39
CA ARG A 244 22.15 14.32 -13.39
C ARG A 244 22.23 12.80 -13.17
N ALA A 245 22.56 12.32 -11.96
CA ALA A 245 22.68 10.89 -11.70
C ALA A 245 21.34 10.13 -11.80
N ALA A 246 20.21 10.81 -11.61
CA ALA A 246 18.87 10.27 -11.87
C ALA A 246 18.69 9.84 -13.35
N GLN A 247 19.37 10.53 -14.27
CA GLN A 247 19.31 10.33 -15.73
C GLN A 247 20.29 9.24 -16.24
N ILE A 248 20.87 8.44 -15.35
CA ILE A 248 21.77 7.34 -15.74
C ILE A 248 20.94 6.20 -16.35
N CYS A 249 21.05 5.98 -17.67
CA CYS A 249 20.38 4.87 -18.33
C CYS A 249 21.22 3.59 -18.24
N ILE A 250 20.81 2.60 -17.44
CA ILE A 250 21.43 1.25 -17.38
C ILE A 250 20.61 0.16 -18.09
N ALA A 251 19.47 0.49 -18.69
CA ALA A 251 18.67 -0.48 -19.44
C ALA A 251 17.97 0.14 -20.66
N ARG A 252 17.74 -0.68 -21.67
CA ARG A 252 16.80 -0.41 -22.77
C ARG A 252 15.40 -0.71 -22.30
N ASN A 253 14.46 0.15 -22.68
CA ASN A 253 13.06 -0.13 -22.42
C ASN A 253 12.57 -1.26 -23.34
N ARG A 254 11.86 -2.22 -22.75
CA ARG A 254 11.34 -3.42 -23.40
C ARG A 254 9.81 -3.48 -23.42
N ALA A 255 9.15 -2.48 -22.83
CA ALA A 255 7.72 -2.33 -22.92
C ALA A 255 7.35 -2.12 -24.40
N PRO A 256 6.24 -2.70 -24.89
CA PRO A 256 5.76 -2.37 -26.21
C PRO A 256 5.42 -0.89 -26.23
N ALA A 257 6.10 -0.12 -27.09
CA ALA A 257 5.72 1.27 -27.34
C ALA A 257 4.23 1.28 -27.69
N LEU A 258 3.44 2.02 -26.92
CA LEU A 258 2.02 2.23 -27.18
C LEU A 258 1.95 3.02 -28.48
N ALA A 259 1.83 2.30 -29.60
CA ALA A 259 1.62 2.88 -30.89
C ALA A 259 0.30 3.64 -30.80
N LEU A 260 0.40 4.98 -30.71
CA LEU A 260 -0.73 5.89 -30.84
C LEU A 260 -1.54 5.40 -32.05
N LEU A 261 -2.75 4.90 -31.76
CA LEU A 261 -3.67 4.41 -32.76
C LEU A 261 -4.14 5.62 -33.58
N SER A 262 -3.29 5.98 -34.53
CA SER A 262 -3.60 6.86 -35.63
C SER A 262 -4.69 6.14 -36.43
N THR A 263 -5.93 6.48 -36.09
CA THR A 263 -7.13 5.96 -36.75
C THR A 263 -6.94 6.10 -38.26
N PRO A 264 -6.93 5.00 -39.04
CA PRO A 264 -6.92 5.10 -40.48
C PRO A 264 -8.16 5.88 -40.90
N ARG A 265 -7.99 6.95 -41.68
CA ARG A 265 -9.13 7.70 -42.23
C ARG A 265 -10.02 6.72 -42.99
N GLY A 266 -11.21 6.48 -42.46
CA GLY A 266 -12.20 5.61 -43.08
C GLY A 266 -12.53 6.11 -44.47
N SER A 267 -12.18 5.31 -45.49
CA SER A 267 -12.63 5.52 -46.86
C SER A 267 -14.16 5.44 -46.87
N SER A 268 -14.81 6.60 -47.06
CA SER A 268 -16.23 6.63 -47.41
C SER A 268 -16.39 6.10 -48.84
N ALA A 269 -17.30 5.16 -49.04
CA ALA A 269 -17.41 4.41 -50.28
C ALA A 269 -17.85 5.30 -51.46
N ALA A 270 -17.08 5.25 -52.54
CA ALA A 270 -17.51 5.81 -53.82
C ALA A 270 -18.43 4.81 -54.55
N LEU A 271 -19.71 5.17 -54.71
CA LEU A 271 -20.60 4.59 -55.72
C LEU A 271 -21.04 5.70 -56.67
N GLY A 272 -20.34 5.75 -57.81
CA GLY A 272 -20.50 6.52 -59.05
C GLY A 272 -21.52 7.67 -59.16
N TYR A 273 -21.02 8.84 -59.60
CA TYR A 273 -21.50 9.54 -60.81
C TYR A 273 -20.52 10.66 -61.23
N GLN A 274 -20.22 10.76 -62.53
CA GLN A 274 -19.67 11.95 -63.24
C GLN A 274 -20.77 12.40 -64.24
N PRO A 275 -20.89 13.68 -64.66
CA PRO A 275 -19.80 14.61 -65.03
C PRO A 275 -19.92 15.99 -64.30
N ASP A 276 -19.37 17.15 -64.70
CA ASP A 276 -18.66 17.60 -65.92
C ASP A 276 -17.65 18.74 -65.62
N ALA A 277 -17.17 19.45 -66.64
CA ALA A 277 -16.19 20.55 -66.59
C ALA A 277 -16.77 21.99 -66.63
N SER A 278 -15.86 22.97 -66.43
CA SER A 278 -15.90 24.39 -66.88
C SER A 278 -16.11 25.50 -65.82
N GLU A 279 -15.51 26.66 -66.13
CA GLU A 279 -15.63 28.03 -65.58
C GLU A 279 -15.30 28.25 -64.08
N ALA A 280 -14.29 29.02 -63.65
CA ALA A 280 -13.62 30.27 -64.09
C ALA A 280 -14.24 31.59 -63.56
N LEU A 281 -13.39 32.40 -62.91
CA LEU A 281 -13.46 33.87 -62.68
C LEU A 281 -14.62 34.45 -61.83
N GLY A 282 -14.28 35.30 -60.84
CA GLY A 282 -15.27 36.28 -60.32
C GLY A 282 -15.06 36.95 -58.95
N LEU A 283 -14.04 37.82 -58.81
CA LEU A 283 -14.08 39.13 -58.08
C LEU A 283 -14.55 39.25 -56.60
N MET A 284 -13.73 39.94 -55.81
CA MET A 284 -13.98 40.51 -54.46
C MET A 284 -14.87 41.80 -54.52
N PRO A 285 -15.12 42.57 -53.43
CA PRO A 285 -15.63 42.29 -52.06
C PRO A 285 -16.83 43.26 -51.74
N PRO A 286 -16.97 43.89 -50.54
CA PRO A 286 -17.40 43.40 -49.23
C PRO A 286 -18.76 43.99 -48.76
N ARG A 287 -19.37 43.48 -47.66
CA ARG A 287 -20.05 44.34 -46.66
C ARG A 287 -20.45 43.67 -45.32
N ARG A 288 -20.24 44.47 -44.27
CA ARG A 288 -20.56 44.37 -42.83
C ARG A 288 -21.88 43.69 -42.42
N GLY A 289 -21.83 43.02 -41.26
CA GLY A 289 -22.82 43.17 -40.18
C GLY A 289 -23.51 41.88 -39.71
N GLY A 290 -23.31 41.48 -38.44
CA GLY A 290 -24.06 40.38 -37.82
C GLY A 290 -23.40 39.81 -36.56
N SER A 291 -23.93 40.18 -35.41
CA SER A 291 -23.51 39.81 -34.05
C SER A 291 -23.04 38.36 -33.85
N ALA A 292 -21.91 38.18 -33.15
CA ALA A 292 -21.56 36.91 -32.54
C ALA A 292 -22.46 36.63 -31.33
N ALA A 293 -22.91 35.38 -31.17
CA ALA A 293 -23.46 34.86 -29.92
C ALA A 293 -22.49 33.80 -29.39
N LEU A 294 -21.85 34.10 -28.25
CA LEU A 294 -20.94 33.18 -27.57
C LEU A 294 -21.73 32.09 -26.84
N SER A 295 -21.29 30.84 -26.95
CA SER A 295 -21.82 29.70 -26.20
C SER A 295 -21.39 29.75 -24.74
N SER A 296 -22.33 29.49 -23.82
CA SER A 296 -22.21 29.79 -22.39
C SER A 296 -21.75 28.60 -21.54
N GLN A 297 -20.53 28.10 -21.76
CA GLN A 297 -19.80 27.29 -20.78
C GLN A 297 -18.35 27.79 -20.70
N PRO A 298 -17.78 27.98 -19.49
CA PRO A 298 -16.37 28.31 -19.35
C PRO A 298 -15.50 27.15 -19.83
N ASP A 299 -14.33 27.46 -20.40
CA ASP A 299 -13.34 26.46 -20.76
C ASP A 299 -12.86 25.71 -19.49
N ALA A 300 -12.52 24.42 -19.61
CA ALA A 300 -12.10 23.63 -18.45
C ALA A 300 -10.91 24.27 -17.69
N SER A 301 -9.96 24.91 -18.41
CA SER A 301 -8.84 25.64 -17.81
C SER A 301 -9.25 26.87 -16.99
N GLU A 302 -10.37 27.52 -17.35
CA GLU A 302 -10.91 28.67 -16.63
C GLU A 302 -11.57 28.22 -15.32
N ALA A 303 -12.37 27.15 -15.38
CA ALA A 303 -12.95 26.53 -14.21
C ALA A 303 -11.90 25.92 -13.26
N ASP A 304 -10.81 25.34 -13.79
CA ASP A 304 -9.73 24.76 -12.99
C ASP A 304 -8.83 25.83 -12.32
N LEU A 305 -8.63 26.99 -12.94
CA LEU A 305 -7.80 28.08 -12.40
C LEU A 305 -8.57 29.10 -11.53
N ALA A 306 -9.90 29.12 -11.55
CA ALA A 306 -10.72 30.15 -10.92
C ALA A 306 -10.44 30.37 -9.42
N GLY A 307 -10.25 29.31 -8.64
CA GLY A 307 -9.91 29.41 -7.20
C GLY A 307 -8.41 29.44 -6.90
N ALA A 308 -7.56 29.31 -7.91
CA ALA A 308 -6.10 29.28 -7.73
C ALA A 308 -5.42 30.59 -8.08
N GLN A 309 -5.91 31.31 -9.09
CA GLN A 309 -5.32 32.55 -9.61
C GLN A 309 -5.41 33.70 -8.58
N VAL A 310 -4.33 34.46 -8.41
CA VAL A 310 -4.34 35.68 -7.60
C VAL A 310 -3.71 36.89 -8.30
N ARG A 311 -4.14 38.10 -7.91
CA ARG A 311 -3.50 39.40 -8.24
C ARG A 311 -2.75 39.94 -7.04
N ILE A 312 -1.60 40.58 -7.24
CA ILE A 312 -0.73 41.11 -6.18
C ILE A 312 -0.61 42.64 -6.34
N TYR A 313 -0.85 43.36 -5.25
CA TYR A 313 -0.96 44.82 -5.20
C TYR A 313 0.20 45.49 -4.45
N ALA A 314 0.45 46.75 -4.76
CA ALA A 314 1.41 47.58 -4.01
C ALA A 314 0.93 47.87 -2.59
N THR A 315 1.82 47.76 -1.60
CA THR A 315 1.54 48.08 -0.19
C THR A 315 1.59 49.60 0.08
N SER A 316 2.09 50.40 -0.86
CA SER A 316 2.32 51.84 -0.71
C SER A 316 1.32 52.74 -1.45
N GLN A 317 0.54 52.19 -2.39
CA GLN A 317 -0.51 52.87 -3.14
C GLN A 317 -1.72 51.94 -3.26
N GLU A 318 -2.90 52.41 -2.84
CA GLU A 318 -4.14 51.62 -2.96
C GLU A 318 -4.42 51.28 -4.44
N ASP A 319 -4.73 50.00 -4.69
CA ASP A 319 -5.12 49.43 -5.99
C ASP A 319 -4.10 49.46 -7.14
N GLU A 320 -2.82 49.79 -6.91
CA GLU A 320 -1.77 49.60 -7.92
C GLU A 320 -1.44 48.10 -8.09
N LEU A 321 -1.83 47.54 -9.24
CA LEU A 321 -1.60 46.14 -9.59
C LEU A 321 -0.17 45.92 -10.12
N ILE A 322 0.59 45.07 -9.43
CA ILE A 322 2.01 44.83 -9.71
C ILE A 322 2.25 43.56 -10.53
N GLY A 323 1.50 42.50 -10.24
CA GLY A 323 1.67 41.21 -10.90
C GLY A 323 0.66 40.17 -10.45
N SER A 324 0.96 38.91 -10.74
CA SER A 324 0.08 37.79 -10.47
C SER A 324 0.77 36.70 -9.63
N GLY A 325 0.00 35.75 -9.14
CA GLY A 325 0.47 34.53 -8.53
C GLY A 325 -0.58 33.44 -8.68
N PHE A 326 -0.32 32.27 -8.11
CA PHE A 326 -1.32 31.21 -7.97
C PHE A 326 -1.03 30.31 -6.77
N LEU A 327 -2.08 29.71 -6.21
CA LEU A 327 -1.96 28.72 -5.14
C LEU A 327 -1.28 27.44 -5.64
N VAL A 328 -0.23 27.01 -4.94
CA VAL A 328 0.43 25.71 -5.09
C VAL A 328 0.11 24.75 -3.94
N ALA A 329 -0.32 25.29 -2.79
CA ALA A 329 -0.96 24.56 -1.70
C ALA A 329 -2.16 25.38 -1.19
N ALA A 330 -2.90 24.89 -0.19
CA ALA A 330 -4.17 25.51 0.24
C ALA A 330 -3.99 26.95 0.74
N ASP A 331 -2.84 27.23 1.36
CA ASP A 331 -2.46 28.53 1.91
C ASP A 331 -1.15 29.08 1.31
N VAL A 332 -0.54 28.41 0.32
CA VAL A 332 0.76 28.84 -0.26
C VAL A 332 0.57 29.30 -1.71
N VAL A 333 0.85 30.57 -1.97
CA VAL A 333 0.89 31.21 -3.29
C VAL A 333 2.33 31.23 -3.82
N CYS A 334 2.56 30.83 -5.07
CA CYS A 334 3.79 31.11 -5.81
C CYS A 334 3.66 32.40 -6.64
N THR A 335 4.73 33.19 -6.68
CA THR A 335 4.91 34.36 -7.57
C THR A 335 6.41 34.63 -7.78
N ASN A 336 6.77 35.66 -8.53
CA ASN A 336 8.17 36.07 -8.71
C ASN A 336 8.69 36.94 -7.55
N VAL A 337 9.99 36.85 -7.27
CA VAL A 337 10.69 37.75 -6.35
C VAL A 337 10.56 39.20 -6.79
N HIS A 338 10.70 39.50 -8.09
CA HIS A 338 10.57 40.88 -8.57
C HIS A 338 9.16 41.46 -8.36
N VAL A 339 8.10 40.65 -8.45
CA VAL A 339 6.72 41.08 -8.19
C VAL A 339 6.54 41.43 -6.71
N VAL A 340 7.03 40.60 -5.79
CA VAL A 340 6.95 40.88 -4.34
C VAL A 340 7.82 42.08 -3.95
N ALA A 341 9.03 42.20 -4.51
CA ALA A 341 9.90 43.34 -4.27
C ALA A 341 9.23 44.66 -4.70
N MET A 342 8.66 44.71 -5.91
CA MET A 342 7.91 45.89 -6.38
C MET A 342 6.68 46.18 -5.52
N ALA A 343 5.91 45.16 -5.13
CA ALA A 343 4.75 45.30 -4.24
C ALA A 343 5.11 45.92 -2.88
N LEU A 344 6.28 45.57 -2.33
CA LEU A 344 6.79 46.10 -1.08
C LEU A 344 7.62 47.40 -1.22
N GLY A 345 7.83 47.90 -2.44
CA GLY A 345 8.69 49.06 -2.71
C GLY A 345 10.18 48.82 -2.43
N LEU A 346 10.63 47.57 -2.48
CA LEU A 346 12.00 47.12 -2.22
C LEU A 346 12.80 46.91 -3.52
N PRO A 347 14.15 47.03 -3.48
CA PRO A 347 15.00 46.54 -4.56
C PRO A 347 14.87 45.03 -4.73
N VAL A 348 14.84 44.53 -5.97
CA VAL A 348 14.62 43.10 -6.31
C VAL A 348 15.56 42.13 -5.55
N ASN A 349 16.79 42.54 -5.27
CA ASN A 349 17.78 41.71 -4.59
C ASN A 349 17.73 41.82 -3.05
N THR A 350 16.72 42.49 -2.47
CA THR A 350 16.59 42.69 -1.02
C THR A 350 15.45 41.83 -0.47
N GLU A 351 15.81 40.80 0.29
CA GLU A 351 14.83 39.97 1.00
C GLU A 351 14.04 40.82 2.02
N PRO A 352 12.69 40.72 2.04
CA PRO A 352 11.87 41.45 2.99
C PRO A 352 12.05 40.93 4.42
N LYS A 353 11.77 41.79 5.40
CA LYS A 353 11.82 41.39 6.82
C LYS A 353 10.67 40.44 7.15
N TYR A 354 10.91 39.54 8.10
CA TYR A 354 9.91 38.64 8.65
C TYR A 354 8.66 39.40 9.16
N GLY A 355 7.47 38.88 8.87
CA GLY A 355 6.18 39.48 9.24
C GLY A 355 5.74 40.67 8.36
N VAL A 356 6.39 40.92 7.23
CA VAL A 356 5.89 41.88 6.22
C VAL A 356 4.77 41.23 5.39
N LEU A 357 3.65 41.93 5.27
CA LEU A 357 2.44 41.47 4.58
C LEU A 357 2.34 42.02 3.15
N VAL A 358 2.05 41.14 2.21
CA VAL A 358 1.70 41.43 0.81
C VAL A 358 0.18 41.40 0.66
N GLU A 359 -0.42 42.36 -0.04
CA GLU A 359 -1.86 42.37 -0.32
C GLU A 359 -2.17 41.68 -1.66
N LEU A 360 -3.17 40.79 -1.66
CA LEU A 360 -3.57 40.04 -2.84
C LEU A 360 -5.08 39.78 -2.88
N ASP A 361 -5.61 39.48 -4.07
CA ASP A 361 -7.01 39.08 -4.27
C ASP A 361 -7.19 37.92 -5.24
N PHE A 362 -8.38 37.30 -5.20
CA PHE A 362 -8.77 36.20 -6.08
C PHE A 362 -9.75 36.72 -7.17
N PRO A 363 -9.26 37.16 -8.34
CA PRO A 363 -10.07 37.88 -9.36
C PRO A 363 -11.21 37.06 -9.96
N LEU A 364 -11.07 35.73 -10.01
CA LEU A 364 -12.00 34.81 -10.63
C LEU A 364 -13.02 34.20 -9.64
N LEU A 365 -12.91 34.52 -8.34
CA LEU A 365 -13.88 34.11 -7.33
C LEU A 365 -15.00 35.14 -7.18
N SER A 366 -16.21 34.64 -6.86
CA SER A 366 -17.39 35.48 -6.62
C SER A 366 -17.12 36.47 -5.48
N GLY A 367 -17.20 37.76 -5.77
CA GLY A 367 -16.96 38.84 -4.80
C GLY A 367 -15.49 39.28 -4.68
N GLN A 368 -14.56 38.69 -5.46
CA GLN A 368 -13.13 39.04 -5.50
C GLN A 368 -12.51 39.25 -4.10
N PRO A 369 -12.51 38.20 -3.25
CA PRO A 369 -12.06 38.32 -1.86
C PRO A 369 -10.58 38.75 -1.79
N ARG A 370 -10.32 39.83 -1.05
CA ARG A 370 -8.98 40.30 -0.70
C ARG A 370 -8.48 39.61 0.56
N THR A 371 -7.19 39.30 0.60
CA THR A 371 -6.50 38.75 1.77
C THR A 371 -5.05 39.28 1.82
N ARG A 372 -4.30 38.85 2.83
CA ARG A 372 -2.89 39.18 3.02
C ARG A 372 -2.07 37.91 3.16
N ALA A 373 -0.81 37.98 2.76
CA ALA A 373 0.13 36.88 2.86
C ALA A 373 1.50 37.33 3.38
N GLU A 374 2.14 36.48 4.18
CA GLU A 374 3.52 36.67 4.63
C GLU A 374 4.49 35.98 3.66
N VAL A 375 5.71 36.51 3.53
CA VAL A 375 6.75 35.88 2.70
C VAL A 375 7.33 34.68 3.46
N GLU A 376 7.08 33.46 2.94
CA GLU A 376 7.57 32.20 3.52
C GLU A 376 8.93 31.78 2.92
N PHE A 377 9.16 32.08 1.64
CA PHE A 377 10.36 31.67 0.92
C PHE A 377 10.76 32.70 -0.14
N TRP A 378 12.07 32.87 -0.30
CA TRP A 378 12.68 33.85 -1.18
C TRP A 378 13.92 33.26 -1.88
N ASP A 379 13.88 33.15 -3.21
CA ASP A 379 15.01 32.76 -4.06
C ASP A 379 15.18 33.79 -5.18
N SER A 380 16.09 34.74 -4.97
CA SER A 380 16.39 35.81 -5.92
C SER A 380 17.24 35.37 -7.12
N GLU A 381 17.89 34.20 -7.06
CA GLU A 381 18.63 33.66 -8.20
C GLU A 381 17.69 33.02 -9.22
N LYS A 382 16.65 32.34 -8.74
CA LYS A 382 15.61 31.73 -9.59
C LYS A 382 14.43 32.66 -9.87
N ASP A 383 14.31 33.78 -9.16
CA ASP A 383 13.16 34.69 -9.19
C ASP A 383 11.84 33.99 -8.75
N VAL A 384 11.91 33.25 -7.63
CA VAL A 384 10.79 32.51 -7.01
C VAL A 384 10.54 32.99 -5.59
N ALA A 385 9.33 33.46 -5.31
CA ALA A 385 8.84 33.77 -3.97
C ALA A 385 7.61 32.92 -3.64
N ARG A 386 7.52 32.44 -2.40
CA ARG A 386 6.30 31.80 -1.87
C ARG A 386 5.71 32.65 -0.75
N LEU A 387 4.41 32.89 -0.83
CA LEU A 387 3.65 33.69 0.12
C LEU A 387 2.64 32.79 0.84
N ARG A 388 2.62 32.81 2.17
CA ARG A 388 1.66 32.08 2.98
C ARG A 388 0.49 32.98 3.38
N LEU A 389 -0.73 32.58 3.03
CA LEU A 389 -1.95 33.32 3.37
C LEU A 389 -2.13 33.39 4.89
N VAL A 390 -2.45 34.58 5.41
CA VAL A 390 -2.76 34.78 6.84
C VAL A 390 -4.07 34.09 7.24
N ALA A 391 -4.98 33.91 6.28
CA ALA A 391 -6.21 33.14 6.44
C ALA A 391 -6.59 32.47 5.12
N ALA A 392 -7.14 31.27 5.19
CA ALA A 392 -7.72 30.57 4.04
C ALA A 392 -8.89 31.38 3.44
N VAL A 393 -9.02 31.35 2.12
CA VAL A 393 -10.08 32.07 1.39
C VAL A 393 -11.16 31.08 0.97
N GLU A 394 -12.41 31.38 1.29
CA GLU A 394 -13.53 30.50 0.93
C GLU A 394 -13.65 30.40 -0.60
N GLY A 395 -13.69 29.17 -1.10
CA GLY A 395 -13.71 28.88 -2.53
C GLY A 395 -12.36 28.95 -3.22
N SER A 396 -11.22 29.17 -2.54
CA SER A 396 -9.90 29.02 -3.16
C SER A 396 -9.43 27.55 -3.21
N TRP A 397 -8.50 27.24 -4.10
CA TRP A 397 -7.87 25.91 -4.19
C TRP A 397 -6.50 25.96 -4.90
N PRO A 398 -5.59 24.99 -4.67
CA PRO A 398 -4.34 24.88 -5.42
C PRO A 398 -4.57 24.64 -6.91
N ALA A 399 -3.77 25.28 -7.77
CA ALA A 399 -3.78 25.00 -9.20
C ALA A 399 -3.41 23.52 -9.46
N PRO A 400 -4.10 22.82 -10.38
CA PRO A 400 -3.75 21.43 -10.69
C PRO A 400 -2.39 21.39 -11.40
N HIS A 401 -1.47 20.58 -10.87
CA HIS A 401 -0.13 20.39 -11.44
C HIS A 401 -0.15 19.44 -12.64
N ALA A 402 0.55 19.82 -13.71
CA ALA A 402 0.97 18.94 -14.80
C ALA A 402 2.49 18.80 -14.76
N GLY A 403 3.01 17.57 -14.85
CA GLY A 403 4.36 17.15 -14.41
C GLY A 403 5.60 17.90 -14.94
N GLY A 404 5.43 18.87 -15.83
CA GLY A 404 6.49 19.78 -16.31
C GLY A 404 7.52 19.13 -17.23
N THR A 405 7.46 17.82 -17.41
CA THR A 405 8.25 17.04 -18.37
C THR A 405 7.49 16.89 -19.70
N GLY A 406 8.22 16.62 -20.79
CA GLY A 406 7.60 16.30 -22.09
C GLY A 406 6.95 17.44 -22.89
N VAL A 407 6.86 18.67 -22.36
CA VAL A 407 6.07 19.80 -22.89
C VAL A 407 6.42 20.36 -24.30
N TRP A 408 7.23 19.67 -25.11
CA TRP A 408 7.67 20.18 -26.41
C TRP A 408 6.53 20.19 -27.44
N GLN A 409 6.26 21.35 -28.04
CA GLN A 409 5.16 21.62 -28.98
C GLN A 409 3.74 21.65 -28.36
N HIS A 410 3.59 21.43 -27.06
CA HIS A 410 2.30 21.48 -26.40
C HIS A 410 1.70 22.91 -26.45
N PRO A 411 0.37 23.06 -26.66
CA PRO A 411 -0.32 24.34 -26.62
C PRO A 411 -0.48 24.84 -25.18
N PHE A 412 -0.03 26.06 -24.89
CA PHE A 412 -0.25 26.70 -23.59
C PHE A 412 -1.34 27.76 -23.61
N ARG A 413 -1.89 28.05 -22.43
CA ARG A 413 -2.69 29.24 -22.12
C ARG A 413 -2.16 29.90 -20.85
N VAL A 414 -2.24 31.23 -20.78
CA VAL A 414 -1.93 32.01 -19.57
C VAL A 414 -2.91 33.18 -19.47
N LEU A 415 -3.38 33.45 -18.27
CA LEU A 415 -4.20 34.62 -17.94
C LEU A 415 -3.31 35.64 -17.22
N GLY A 416 -3.15 36.82 -17.80
CA GLY A 416 -2.42 37.94 -17.19
C GLY A 416 -3.32 39.16 -17.02
N PHE A 417 -2.91 40.06 -16.14
CA PHE A 417 -3.66 41.26 -15.76
C PHE A 417 -2.83 42.52 -16.05
N PRO A 418 -2.56 42.86 -17.32
CA PRO A 418 -1.82 44.06 -17.68
C PRO A 418 -2.65 45.32 -17.39
N SER A 419 -2.01 46.48 -17.25
CA SER A 419 -2.70 47.77 -17.02
C SER A 419 -3.68 48.17 -18.13
N SER A 420 -3.59 47.56 -19.32
CA SER A 420 -4.54 47.69 -20.42
C SER A 420 -5.78 46.78 -20.31
N ALA A 421 -5.76 45.77 -19.44
CA ALA A 421 -6.83 44.81 -19.21
C ALA A 421 -6.80 44.29 -17.75
N PRO A 422 -7.21 45.13 -16.76
CA PRO A 422 -7.14 44.78 -15.33
C PRO A 422 -8.12 43.67 -14.91
N ASP A 423 -9.15 43.42 -15.72
CA ASP A 423 -10.09 42.29 -15.58
C ASP A 423 -9.51 40.96 -16.11
N GLY A 424 -8.31 40.99 -16.70
CA GLY A 424 -7.59 39.84 -17.23
C GLY A 424 -7.70 39.69 -18.75
N ILE A 425 -6.64 39.16 -19.37
CA ILE A 425 -6.61 38.81 -20.78
C ILE A 425 -5.85 37.50 -21.03
N TRP A 426 -6.47 36.59 -21.78
CA TRP A 426 -5.91 35.31 -22.15
C TRP A 426 -4.91 35.44 -23.31
N VAL A 427 -3.75 34.80 -23.15
CA VAL A 427 -2.76 34.60 -24.22
C VAL A 427 -2.53 33.09 -24.39
N TRP A 428 -2.29 32.66 -25.63
CA TRP A 428 -1.99 31.28 -25.98
C TRP A 428 -0.83 31.18 -26.97
N GLY A 429 -0.24 30.00 -27.06
CA GLY A 429 0.90 29.74 -27.92
C GLY A 429 1.42 28.32 -27.79
N THR A 430 2.68 28.11 -28.11
CA THR A 430 3.33 26.80 -28.06
C THR A 430 4.53 26.78 -27.10
N LEU A 431 4.62 25.73 -26.29
CA LEU A 431 5.75 25.43 -25.42
C LEU A 431 6.92 24.87 -26.25
N ARG A 432 8.13 25.37 -25.94
CA ARG A 432 9.40 25.01 -26.59
C ARG A 432 10.32 24.32 -25.57
N ALA A 433 11.62 24.31 -25.83
CA ALA A 433 12.58 23.55 -25.04
C ALA A 433 13.02 24.31 -23.78
N ARG A 434 13.56 23.57 -22.79
CA ARG A 434 14.35 24.16 -21.70
C ARG A 434 15.62 24.79 -22.25
N GLN A 435 15.94 26.00 -21.78
CA GLN A 435 17.20 26.68 -22.06
C GLN A 435 18.26 26.38 -20.99
N ALA A 436 19.46 26.94 -21.14
CA ALA A 436 20.62 26.65 -20.27
C ALA A 436 20.41 26.98 -18.78
N LEU A 437 19.49 27.89 -18.47
CA LEU A 437 19.09 28.30 -17.11
C LEU A 437 17.89 27.48 -16.55
N GLY A 438 17.48 26.40 -17.21
CA GLY A 438 16.38 25.53 -16.77
C GLY A 438 14.97 26.02 -17.15
N TRP A 439 14.80 27.32 -17.42
CA TRP A 439 13.54 27.92 -17.89
C TRP A 439 13.06 27.31 -19.21
N VAL A 440 11.75 27.13 -19.34
CA VAL A 440 11.10 26.67 -20.59
C VAL A 440 10.72 27.88 -21.43
N GLN A 441 11.10 27.87 -22.70
CA GLN A 441 10.73 28.91 -23.65
C GLN A 441 9.29 28.73 -24.15
N MET A 442 8.59 29.84 -24.34
CA MET A 442 7.21 29.94 -24.83
C MET A 442 7.18 30.82 -26.08
N GLU A 443 6.40 30.44 -27.09
CA GLU A 443 6.22 31.21 -28.33
C GLU A 443 4.73 31.56 -28.53
N VAL A 444 4.40 32.85 -28.54
CA VAL A 444 3.01 33.34 -28.63
C VAL A 444 2.50 33.25 -30.07
N HIS A 445 1.26 32.78 -30.25
CA HIS A 445 0.65 32.71 -31.58
C HIS A 445 0.04 34.05 -32.02
N GLU A 446 0.19 34.38 -33.31
CA GLU A 446 -0.43 35.55 -33.95
C GLU A 446 -1.57 35.12 -34.89
N PRO A 447 -2.67 35.91 -34.99
CA PRO A 447 -2.94 37.15 -34.25
C PRO A 447 -3.42 36.86 -32.81
N GLY A 448 -2.83 37.57 -31.83
CA GLY A 448 -3.16 37.43 -30.41
C GLY A 448 -2.64 38.61 -29.59
N PRO A 449 -3.06 38.75 -28.32
CA PRO A 449 -2.55 39.78 -27.42
C PRO A 449 -1.07 39.54 -27.11
N ARG A 450 -0.30 40.63 -26.95
CA ARG A 450 1.11 40.54 -26.52
C ARG A 450 1.18 40.39 -25.00
N ILE A 451 2.19 39.65 -24.57
CA ILE A 451 2.56 39.53 -23.17
C ILE A 451 3.34 40.79 -22.76
N SER A 452 3.02 41.33 -21.58
CA SER A 452 3.64 42.53 -20.99
C SER A 452 3.77 42.41 -19.47
N ALA A 453 4.15 43.50 -18.79
CA ALA A 453 3.95 43.62 -17.34
C ALA A 453 2.47 43.32 -16.97
N GLY A 454 2.27 42.70 -15.80
CA GLY A 454 0.98 42.12 -15.38
C GLY A 454 0.81 40.61 -15.68
N PHE A 455 1.73 40.00 -16.43
CA PHE A 455 1.80 38.54 -16.63
C PHE A 455 2.80 37.82 -15.71
N SER A 456 3.77 38.54 -15.13
CA SER A 456 4.74 37.96 -14.18
C SER A 456 4.03 37.26 -13.02
N GLY A 457 4.47 36.04 -12.71
CA GLY A 457 3.91 35.18 -11.67
C GLY A 457 2.62 34.44 -12.06
N ALA A 458 2.08 34.64 -13.26
CA ALA A 458 0.89 33.91 -13.72
C ALA A 458 1.20 32.41 -13.95
N PRO A 459 0.25 31.50 -13.68
CA PRO A 459 0.37 30.08 -14.00
C PRO A 459 0.27 29.85 -15.51
N VAL A 460 1.18 29.05 -16.05
CA VAL A 460 1.13 28.62 -17.45
C VAL A 460 0.45 27.26 -17.53
N TRP A 461 -0.73 27.23 -18.13
CA TRP A 461 -1.54 26.03 -18.34
C TRP A 461 -1.12 25.30 -19.61
N ASP A 462 -0.82 24.01 -19.53
CA ASP A 462 -0.68 23.10 -20.67
C ASP A 462 -2.03 22.43 -20.97
N ALA A 463 -2.56 22.64 -22.18
CA ALA A 463 -3.86 22.11 -22.57
C ALA A 463 -3.84 20.63 -22.98
N GLU A 464 -2.68 20.04 -23.25
CA GLU A 464 -2.53 18.59 -23.48
C GLU A 464 -2.41 17.81 -22.17
N GLN A 465 -1.61 18.30 -21.22
CA GLN A 465 -1.50 17.67 -19.89
C GLN A 465 -2.65 18.04 -18.95
N GLY A 466 -3.36 19.14 -19.23
CA GLY A 466 -4.54 19.57 -18.48
C GLY A 466 -4.21 20.05 -17.05
N GLY A 467 -3.15 20.87 -16.92
CA GLY A 467 -2.72 21.46 -15.66
C GLY A 467 -1.63 22.52 -15.85
N VAL A 468 -1.19 23.12 -14.75
CA VAL A 468 -0.12 24.13 -14.72
C VAL A 468 1.24 23.43 -14.77
N VAL A 469 2.06 23.79 -15.76
CA VAL A 469 3.42 23.28 -15.96
C VAL A 469 4.50 24.19 -15.38
N GLY A 470 4.13 25.39 -14.95
CA GLY A 470 5.03 26.31 -14.26
C GLY A 470 4.51 27.75 -14.20
N MET A 471 5.42 28.66 -13.86
CA MET A 471 5.12 30.07 -13.55
C MET A 471 5.84 31.00 -14.51
N MET A 472 5.13 31.98 -15.02
CA MET A 472 5.63 33.01 -15.93
C MET A 472 6.63 33.95 -15.27
N VAL A 473 7.72 34.33 -15.97
CA VAL A 473 8.82 35.15 -15.41
C VAL A 473 9.19 36.34 -16.29
N ALA A 474 9.51 36.08 -17.56
CA ALA A 474 10.24 37.01 -18.39
C ALA A 474 9.71 37.02 -19.83
N VAL A 475 9.89 38.15 -20.50
CA VAL A 475 9.44 38.40 -21.88
C VAL A 475 10.60 39.04 -22.64
N ASP A 476 10.90 38.52 -23.82
CA ASP A 476 11.87 39.14 -24.72
C ASP A 476 11.29 40.44 -25.32
N GLY A 477 12.14 41.40 -25.68
CA GLY A 477 11.77 42.78 -26.03
C GLY A 477 10.81 42.95 -27.22
N GLY A 478 10.54 41.88 -27.97
CA GLY A 478 9.51 41.84 -29.02
C GLY A 478 8.11 41.39 -28.57
N GLY A 479 7.94 40.86 -27.36
CA GLY A 479 6.67 40.35 -26.83
C GLY A 479 6.18 39.01 -27.44
N ARG A 480 7.00 38.38 -28.29
CA ARG A 480 6.72 37.08 -28.95
C ARG A 480 7.26 35.87 -28.21
N THR A 481 8.41 36.03 -27.55
CA THR A 481 9.06 34.98 -26.77
C THR A 481 8.86 35.29 -25.29
N ALA A 482 8.39 34.31 -24.53
CA ALA A 482 8.25 34.37 -23.09
C ALA A 482 8.95 33.18 -22.43
N TYR A 483 9.11 33.23 -21.11
CA TYR A 483 9.78 32.20 -20.33
C TYR A 483 9.01 31.88 -19.06
N LEU A 484 9.00 30.59 -18.70
CA LEU A 484 8.47 30.08 -17.44
C LEU A 484 9.54 29.31 -16.64
N ILE A 485 9.48 29.41 -15.32
CA ILE A 485 10.11 28.47 -14.38
C ILE A 485 9.22 27.24 -14.30
N SER A 486 9.80 26.04 -14.43
CA SER A 486 9.00 24.80 -14.41
C SER A 486 8.44 24.53 -13.01
N TRP A 487 7.31 23.85 -12.92
CA TRP A 487 6.69 23.55 -11.62
C TRP A 487 7.65 22.85 -10.64
N ALA A 488 8.50 21.95 -11.12
CA ALA A 488 9.48 21.24 -10.31
C ALA A 488 10.55 22.16 -9.68
N ASP A 489 10.72 23.37 -10.19
CA ASP A 489 11.62 24.40 -9.67
C ASP A 489 10.90 25.39 -8.70
N LEU A 490 9.56 25.35 -8.62
CA LEU A 490 8.74 26.25 -7.79
C LEU A 490 8.43 25.73 -6.39
N VAL A 491 8.32 24.41 -6.24
CA VAL A 491 7.89 23.75 -4.99
C VAL A 491 8.90 22.72 -4.52
N ASP A 492 9.01 22.53 -3.21
CA ASP A 492 9.82 21.48 -2.60
C ASP A 492 9.31 20.09 -3.06
N PRO A 493 10.19 19.13 -3.42
CA PRO A 493 9.80 17.74 -3.69
C PRO A 493 8.91 17.09 -2.63
N LYS A 494 9.00 17.50 -1.35
CA LYS A 494 8.10 17.06 -0.28
C LYS A 494 6.66 17.56 -0.44
N MET A 495 6.44 18.71 -1.07
CA MET A 495 5.10 19.20 -1.42
C MET A 495 4.56 18.56 -2.72
N LEU A 496 5.41 17.94 -3.54
CA LEU A 496 4.98 17.20 -4.74
C LEU A 496 4.36 15.83 -4.44
N GLN A 497 4.55 15.29 -3.23
CA GLN A 497 4.05 13.97 -2.84
C GLN A 497 3.17 14.07 -1.58
N PRO A 498 1.89 14.52 -1.70
CA PRO A 498 0.97 14.51 -0.57
C PRO A 498 0.81 13.09 -0.04
N ARG A 499 0.94 12.93 1.28
CA ARG A 499 0.84 11.62 1.95
C ARG A 499 -0.59 11.10 1.81
N CYS A 500 -0.75 9.83 1.44
CA CYS A 500 -2.07 9.22 1.33
C CYS A 500 -2.76 9.25 2.71
N PRO A 501 -3.93 9.91 2.84
CA PRO A 501 -4.62 10.03 4.14
C PRO A 501 -5.29 8.71 4.55
N PHE A 502 -5.38 7.74 3.65
CA PHE A 502 -6.03 6.45 3.86
C PHE A 502 -4.97 5.33 3.92
N PRO A 503 -4.65 4.78 5.11
CA PRO A 503 -3.63 3.73 5.26
C PRO A 503 -4.08 2.34 4.78
N GLY A 504 -5.30 2.21 4.23
CA GLY A 504 -5.82 0.94 3.73
C GLY A 504 -6.08 -0.06 4.87
N PRO A 505 -5.69 -1.34 4.73
CA PRO A 505 -5.89 -2.31 5.81
C PRO A 505 -4.97 -2.06 7.01
N ARG A 506 -3.92 -1.24 6.89
CA ARG A 506 -2.97 -0.96 7.99
C ARG A 506 -3.66 -0.22 9.14
N THR A 507 -3.23 -0.52 10.37
CA THR A 507 -3.60 0.25 11.57
C THR A 507 -2.97 1.65 11.49
N PHE A 508 -3.77 2.71 11.63
CA PHE A 508 -3.27 4.08 11.83
C PHE A 508 -2.24 4.11 12.97
N THR A 509 -1.08 4.74 12.73
CA THR A 509 -0.01 4.97 13.71
C THR A 509 -0.08 6.39 14.26
N GLN A 510 0.86 6.74 15.15
CA GLN A 510 0.98 8.09 15.71
C GLN A 510 1.23 9.15 14.63
N ASP A 511 1.96 8.79 13.57
CA ASP A 511 2.21 9.67 12.43
C ASP A 511 0.92 9.98 11.65
N ASP A 512 -0.08 9.06 11.67
CA ASP A 512 -1.37 9.22 11.01
C ASP A 512 -2.44 9.90 11.88
N ALA A 513 -2.07 10.49 13.02
CA ALA A 513 -3.01 11.16 13.92
C ALA A 513 -3.81 12.29 13.23
N GLU A 514 -3.17 13.03 12.32
CA GLU A 514 -3.81 14.08 11.51
C GLU A 514 -4.93 13.56 10.58
N PHE A 515 -4.88 12.27 10.22
CA PHE A 515 -5.86 11.62 9.34
C PHE A 515 -6.86 10.72 10.09
N PHE A 516 -6.77 10.62 11.41
CA PHE A 516 -7.58 9.69 12.20
C PHE A 516 -8.82 10.35 12.85
N HIS A 517 -9.92 10.40 12.08
CA HIS A 517 -11.14 11.13 12.44
C HIS A 517 -12.34 10.23 12.78
N GLY A 518 -13.38 10.82 13.39
CA GLY A 518 -14.66 10.17 13.65
C GLY A 518 -14.69 9.25 14.88
N ARG A 519 -13.63 9.27 15.70
CA ARG A 519 -13.45 8.44 16.90
C ARG A 519 -13.16 9.25 18.16
N ASP A 520 -13.35 10.57 18.14
CA ASP A 520 -12.95 11.51 19.19
C ASP A 520 -13.50 11.14 20.58
N ALA A 521 -14.81 10.85 20.66
CA ALA A 521 -15.46 10.40 21.89
C ALA A 521 -14.97 9.03 22.39
N ASP A 522 -14.41 8.18 21.52
CA ASP A 522 -13.77 6.93 21.93
C ASP A 522 -12.35 7.17 22.45
N ILE A 523 -11.59 8.04 21.78
CA ILE A 523 -10.26 8.48 22.20
C ILE A 523 -10.35 9.13 23.58
N ASP A 524 -11.28 10.05 23.79
CA ASP A 524 -11.49 10.75 25.07
C ASP A 524 -11.83 9.78 26.21
N ARG A 525 -12.69 8.78 25.96
CA ARG A 525 -13.05 7.75 26.95
C ARG A 525 -11.86 6.87 27.32
N VAL A 526 -11.11 6.38 26.34
CA VAL A 526 -9.91 5.55 26.60
C VAL A 526 -8.85 6.39 27.30
N TYR A 527 -8.52 7.58 26.80
CA TYR A 527 -7.53 8.49 27.41
C TYR A 527 -7.87 8.82 28.87
N THR A 528 -9.14 9.16 29.16
CA THR A 528 -9.60 9.42 30.53
C THR A 528 -9.47 8.20 31.44
N ALA A 529 -9.76 7.00 30.92
CA ALA A 529 -9.57 5.75 31.67
C ALA A 529 -8.07 5.52 31.97
N VAL A 530 -7.18 5.70 30.98
CA VAL A 530 -5.73 5.52 31.17
C VAL A 530 -5.17 6.48 32.23
N LEU A 531 -5.67 7.71 32.31
CA LEU A 531 -5.22 8.64 33.35
C LEU A 531 -5.66 8.23 34.76
N ARG A 532 -6.78 7.52 34.92
CA ARG A 532 -7.35 7.14 36.22
C ARG A 532 -6.91 5.76 36.70
N GLU A 533 -6.92 4.78 35.80
CA GLU A 533 -6.71 3.37 36.11
C GLU A 533 -5.24 2.97 35.91
N ALA A 534 -4.75 2.01 36.72
CA ALA A 534 -3.42 1.45 36.52
C ALA A 534 -3.35 0.52 35.29
N VAL A 535 -4.46 -0.15 34.97
CA VAL A 535 -4.67 -0.93 33.74
C VAL A 535 -5.96 -0.47 33.07
N THR A 536 -5.91 -0.16 31.78
CA THR A 536 -7.10 0.10 30.95
C THR A 536 -7.24 -0.99 29.90
N LEU A 537 -8.37 -1.69 29.91
CA LEU A 537 -8.70 -2.71 28.92
C LEU A 537 -9.63 -2.12 27.84
N VAL A 538 -9.21 -2.15 26.58
CA VAL A 538 -9.95 -1.64 25.43
C VAL A 538 -10.56 -2.81 24.67
N VAL A 539 -11.89 -2.91 24.66
CA VAL A 539 -12.61 -4.12 24.23
C VAL A 539 -13.49 -3.84 23.02
N GLY A 540 -13.51 -4.77 22.08
CA GLY A 540 -14.35 -4.67 20.89
C GLY A 540 -14.08 -5.77 19.87
N PRO A 541 -14.98 -5.95 18.87
CA PRO A 541 -14.83 -6.98 17.84
C PRO A 541 -13.57 -6.77 16.97
N SER A 542 -13.23 -7.76 16.14
CA SER A 542 -12.17 -7.58 15.13
C SER A 542 -12.56 -6.47 14.15
N GLY A 543 -11.59 -5.73 13.62
CA GLY A 543 -11.82 -4.68 12.63
C GLY A 543 -12.46 -3.36 13.11
N CYS A 544 -12.95 -3.25 14.36
CA CYS A 544 -13.57 -2.00 14.84
C CYS A 544 -12.58 -0.83 15.06
N GLY A 545 -11.26 -1.07 15.00
CA GLY A 545 -10.24 -0.02 15.11
C GLY A 545 -9.60 0.16 16.49
N LYS A 546 -9.73 -0.80 17.43
CA LYS A 546 -9.13 -0.75 18.79
C LYS A 546 -7.68 -0.21 18.79
N SER A 547 -6.83 -0.85 18.00
CA SER A 547 -5.40 -0.54 17.92
C SER A 547 -5.13 0.83 17.29
N SER A 548 -6.01 1.32 16.41
CA SER A 548 -5.93 2.68 15.83
C SER A 548 -6.38 3.75 16.81
N VAL A 549 -7.47 3.53 17.56
CA VAL A 549 -7.91 4.44 18.64
C VAL A 549 -6.77 4.65 19.64
N VAL A 550 -6.11 3.56 20.06
CA VAL A 550 -4.95 3.68 20.95
C VAL A 550 -3.77 4.36 20.25
N ARG A 551 -3.27 3.82 19.12
CA ARG A 551 -2.05 4.32 18.47
C ARG A 551 -2.17 5.75 17.92
N ALA A 552 -3.22 6.08 17.17
CA ALA A 552 -3.33 7.39 16.52
C ALA A 552 -4.01 8.45 17.40
N GLY A 553 -4.86 8.04 18.34
CA GLY A 553 -5.59 8.97 19.21
C GLY A 553 -4.99 9.13 20.62
N VAL A 554 -4.83 8.01 21.35
CA VAL A 554 -4.54 8.05 22.80
C VAL A 554 -3.05 8.22 23.09
N LEU A 555 -2.18 7.47 22.41
CA LEU A 555 -0.73 7.52 22.67
C LEU A 555 -0.08 8.89 22.39
N PRO A 556 -0.44 9.65 21.32
CA PRO A 556 0.09 10.99 21.09
C PRO A 556 -0.27 11.97 22.20
N ARG A 557 -1.50 11.93 22.72
CA ARG A 557 -1.95 12.77 23.84
C ARG A 557 -1.17 12.48 25.12
N LEU A 558 -1.00 11.19 25.45
CA LEU A 558 -0.20 10.78 26.62
C LEU A 558 1.28 11.20 26.50
N ARG A 559 1.85 11.19 25.28
CA ARG A 559 3.20 11.72 25.03
C ARG A 559 3.26 13.25 25.20
N ALA A 560 2.25 13.98 24.76
CA ALA A 560 2.15 15.42 25.00
C ALA A 560 2.04 15.77 26.51
N ASP A 561 1.43 14.90 27.32
CA ASP A 561 1.41 15.00 28.78
C ASP A 561 2.76 14.65 29.46
N GLY A 562 3.80 14.28 28.70
CA GLY A 562 5.10 13.88 29.23
C GLY A 562 5.18 12.44 29.75
N MET A 563 4.29 11.55 29.30
CA MET A 563 4.41 10.10 29.52
C MET A 563 5.23 9.46 28.39
N SER A 564 6.22 8.65 28.76
CA SER A 564 6.92 7.79 27.80
C SER A 564 6.06 6.57 27.44
N VAL A 565 6.22 6.00 26.24
CA VAL A 565 5.36 4.90 25.75
C VAL A 565 6.18 3.80 25.09
N SER A 566 5.93 2.54 25.47
CA SER A 566 6.43 1.34 24.79
C SER A 566 5.26 0.50 24.27
N GLU A 567 5.41 -0.07 23.08
CA GLU A 567 4.39 -0.89 22.43
C GLU A 567 4.82 -2.35 22.30
N LEU A 568 3.88 -3.25 22.55
CA LEU A 568 4.00 -4.69 22.44
C LEU A 568 2.83 -5.19 21.59
N CYS A 569 3.12 -5.79 20.43
CA CYS A 569 2.11 -6.33 19.53
C CYS A 569 2.18 -7.85 19.51
N LEU A 570 1.14 -8.51 20.01
CA LEU A 570 1.09 -9.97 20.18
C LEU A 570 0.61 -10.63 18.87
N THR A 571 1.44 -10.55 17.83
CA THR A 571 1.11 -11.03 16.47
C THR A 571 1.35 -12.51 16.22
N GLN A 572 1.87 -13.23 17.22
CA GLN A 572 2.12 -14.67 17.17
C GLN A 572 1.63 -15.31 18.47
N ILE A 573 1.24 -16.59 18.39
CA ILE A 573 0.85 -17.38 19.56
C ILE A 573 2.09 -17.56 20.45
N LEU A 574 2.24 -16.69 21.46
CA LEU A 574 3.26 -16.88 22.49
C LEU A 574 2.89 -18.12 23.31
N PRO A 575 3.73 -19.16 23.36
CA PRO A 575 3.34 -20.43 23.97
C PRO A 575 3.29 -20.39 25.50
N THR A 576 4.01 -19.45 26.14
CA THR A 576 4.12 -19.38 27.62
C THR A 576 4.36 -17.94 28.12
N VAL A 577 4.05 -17.68 29.41
CA VAL A 577 4.31 -16.37 30.07
C VAL A 577 5.81 -16.03 30.19
N PRO A 578 6.75 -16.96 30.48
CA PRO A 578 8.19 -16.66 30.44
C PRO A 578 8.68 -16.11 29.10
N SER A 579 8.14 -16.59 27.98
CA SER A 579 8.44 -16.04 26.64
C SER A 579 8.04 -14.56 26.52
N LEU A 580 7.01 -14.12 27.24
CA LEU A 580 6.70 -12.70 27.31
C LEU A 580 7.70 -11.92 28.17
N VAL A 581 8.15 -12.44 29.32
CA VAL A 581 9.15 -11.72 30.14
C VAL A 581 10.41 -11.47 29.32
N GLU A 582 10.84 -12.43 28.49
CA GLU A 582 11.92 -12.26 27.52
C GLU A 582 11.60 -11.17 26.47
N VAL A 583 10.40 -11.19 25.88
CA VAL A 583 9.96 -10.16 24.92
C VAL A 583 9.86 -8.76 25.56
N LEU A 584 9.34 -8.62 26.77
CA LEU A 584 9.28 -7.36 27.51
C LEU A 584 10.69 -6.86 27.84
N THR A 585 11.57 -7.75 28.31
CA THR A 585 12.98 -7.42 28.59
C THR A 585 13.66 -6.86 27.35
N ARG A 586 13.46 -7.53 26.20
CA ARG A 586 14.02 -7.14 24.90
C ARG A 586 13.39 -5.85 24.35
N SER A 587 12.07 -5.69 24.40
CA SER A 587 11.35 -4.52 23.89
C SER A 587 11.49 -3.27 24.76
N LEU A 588 11.81 -3.43 26.04
CA LEU A 588 12.10 -2.35 26.98
C LEU A 588 13.61 -2.12 27.18
N GLU A 589 14.46 -2.87 26.44
CA GLU A 589 15.93 -2.85 26.48
C GLU A 589 16.54 -3.07 27.88
N LEU A 590 15.80 -3.75 28.77
CA LEU A 590 16.16 -3.95 30.17
C LEU A 590 17.37 -4.89 30.30
N ASP A 591 18.42 -4.42 30.98
CA ASP A 591 19.50 -5.30 31.41
C ASP A 591 19.10 -5.97 32.73
N LEU A 592 18.79 -7.27 32.65
CA LEU A 592 18.38 -8.08 33.79
C LEU A 592 19.50 -9.01 34.29
N GLY A 593 20.65 -9.07 33.61
CA GLY A 593 21.71 -10.05 33.88
C GLY A 593 21.29 -11.51 33.62
N ASP A 594 22.17 -12.47 33.95
CA ASP A 594 21.92 -13.93 33.87
C ASP A 594 20.95 -14.41 34.97
N VAL A 595 19.76 -13.81 35.04
CA VAL A 595 18.74 -14.12 36.04
C VAL A 595 17.71 -15.08 35.45
N GLY A 596 17.62 -16.28 36.02
CA GLY A 596 16.62 -17.27 35.63
C GLY A 596 15.22 -16.94 36.19
N TRP A 597 14.40 -16.27 35.39
CA TRP A 597 13.01 -15.97 35.71
C TRP A 597 12.14 -17.23 35.59
N SER A 598 11.49 -17.64 36.68
CA SER A 598 10.55 -18.76 36.71
C SER A 598 9.17 -18.27 37.11
N VAL A 599 8.21 -18.37 36.19
CA VAL A 599 6.80 -18.05 36.47
C VAL A 599 6.07 -19.35 36.80
N LYS A 600 5.54 -19.46 38.02
CA LYS A 600 4.60 -20.52 38.43
C LYS A 600 3.43 -19.89 39.15
N ASP A 601 2.22 -20.31 38.81
CA ASP A 601 0.97 -19.95 39.50
C ASP A 601 0.83 -18.42 39.67
N GLY A 602 0.98 -17.67 38.58
CA GLY A 602 0.95 -16.19 38.56
C GLY A 602 2.09 -15.49 39.34
N THR A 603 2.96 -16.25 40.01
CA THR A 603 4.03 -15.73 40.86
C THR A 603 5.35 -15.75 40.09
N VAL A 604 6.00 -14.58 40.00
CA VAL A 604 7.28 -14.43 39.33
C VAL A 604 8.41 -14.63 40.34
N ALA A 605 9.06 -15.79 40.31
CA ALA A 605 10.14 -16.14 41.21
C ALA A 605 11.49 -16.13 40.49
N GLY A 606 12.46 -15.36 41.00
CA GLY A 606 13.85 -15.41 40.51
C GLY A 606 14.59 -14.08 40.60
N LEU A 607 15.10 -13.73 41.78
CA LEU A 607 16.22 -12.80 41.97
C LEU A 607 17.03 -13.28 43.19
N PRO A 608 18.32 -13.65 43.07
CA PRO A 608 19.12 -14.08 44.21
C PRO A 608 19.56 -12.86 45.05
N GLY A 609 18.91 -12.63 46.19
CA GLY A 609 19.39 -11.69 47.22
C GLY A 609 18.40 -10.65 47.72
N THR A 610 17.24 -10.48 47.08
CA THR A 610 16.19 -9.54 47.51
C THR A 610 14.94 -10.28 47.97
N GLY A 611 14.57 -10.14 49.25
CA GLY A 611 13.33 -10.69 49.82
C GLY A 611 12.11 -9.83 49.52
N GLY A 612 11.89 -9.45 48.26
CA GLY A 612 10.86 -8.51 47.82
C GLY A 612 10.20 -8.90 46.49
N ASP A 613 9.10 -8.23 46.18
CA ASP A 613 8.31 -8.43 44.96
C ASP A 613 9.12 -8.08 43.69
N ALA A 614 9.43 -9.10 42.88
CA ALA A 614 10.20 -8.96 41.65
C ALA A 614 9.51 -8.09 40.60
N LEU A 615 8.18 -8.01 40.59
CA LEU A 615 7.43 -7.13 39.67
C LEU A 615 7.49 -5.66 40.11
N ALA A 616 7.52 -5.40 41.42
CA ALA A 616 7.77 -4.05 41.94
C ALA A 616 9.19 -3.56 41.61
N GLU A 617 10.20 -4.43 41.65
CA GLU A 617 11.55 -4.08 41.21
C GLU A 617 11.60 -3.83 39.69
N LEU A 618 10.94 -4.68 38.88
CA LEU A 618 10.84 -4.50 37.44
C LEU A 618 10.14 -3.18 37.06
N ARG A 619 9.03 -2.83 37.73
CA ARG A 619 8.35 -1.52 37.63
C ARG A 619 9.32 -0.37 37.93
N GLY A 620 10.08 -0.49 39.02
CA GLY A 620 11.10 0.49 39.40
C GLY A 620 12.17 0.69 38.32
N ARG A 621 12.71 -0.40 37.75
CA ARG A 621 13.70 -0.36 36.67
C ARG A 621 13.16 0.26 35.38
N ILE A 622 11.91 -0.04 35.00
CA ILE A 622 11.23 0.55 33.83
C ILE A 622 11.10 2.07 34.01
N LEU A 623 10.63 2.51 35.17
CA LEU A 623 10.40 3.94 35.44
C LEU A 623 11.70 4.72 35.63
N ALA A 624 12.73 4.14 36.26
CA ALA A 624 14.02 4.80 36.46
C ALA A 624 14.81 5.07 35.16
N ARG A 625 14.47 4.41 34.06
CA ARG A 625 15.16 4.52 32.76
C ARG A 625 14.45 5.45 31.77
N ARG A 626 13.37 6.11 32.17
CA ARG A 626 12.56 6.98 31.31
C ARG A 626 12.44 8.36 31.93
N GLU A 627 12.73 9.39 31.14
CA GLU A 627 12.45 10.77 31.52
C GLU A 627 10.93 11.03 31.36
N GLY A 628 10.33 11.74 32.33
CA GLY A 628 8.91 12.10 32.32
C GLY A 628 8.17 11.79 33.63
N ILE A 629 6.86 12.04 33.63
CA ILE A 629 5.98 11.80 34.79
C ILE A 629 5.53 10.33 34.92
N GLY A 630 5.86 9.49 33.95
CA GLY A 630 5.52 8.07 33.96
C GLY A 630 5.78 7.36 32.63
N HIS A 631 5.34 6.11 32.58
CA HIS A 631 5.45 5.24 31.42
C HIS A 631 4.11 4.53 31.12
N VAL A 632 3.85 4.28 29.84
CA VAL A 632 2.67 3.54 29.36
C VAL A 632 3.14 2.34 28.53
N LEU A 633 2.77 1.14 28.98
CA LEU A 633 2.97 -0.09 28.24
C LEU A 633 1.68 -0.42 27.47
N PHE A 634 1.71 -0.30 26.14
CA PHE A 634 0.60 -0.69 25.27
C PHE A 634 0.76 -2.16 24.82
N VAL A 635 -0.22 -3.00 25.15
CA VAL A 635 -0.29 -4.42 24.82
C VAL A 635 -1.43 -4.66 23.82
N ASP A 636 -1.09 -4.69 22.54
CA ASP A 636 -2.02 -4.90 21.44
C ASP A 636 -2.27 -6.41 21.24
N GLN A 637 -3.52 -6.77 20.94
CA GLN A 637 -3.97 -8.14 20.60
C GLN A 637 -3.77 -9.20 21.71
N LEU A 638 -4.21 -8.92 22.95
CA LEU A 638 -4.13 -9.85 24.08
C LEU A 638 -4.80 -11.22 23.80
N GLU A 639 -5.78 -11.27 22.89
CA GLU A 639 -6.48 -12.51 22.52
C GLU A 639 -5.61 -13.57 21.81
N TYR A 640 -4.39 -13.24 21.37
CA TYR A 640 -3.46 -14.17 20.69
C TYR A 640 -2.45 -14.85 21.63
N VAL A 641 -2.66 -14.77 22.94
CA VAL A 641 -1.74 -15.32 23.96
C VAL A 641 -2.06 -16.79 24.22
N GLY A 642 -1.19 -17.67 23.70
CA GLY A 642 -1.28 -19.11 23.88
C GLY A 642 -2.47 -19.77 23.18
N ALA A 643 -2.46 -21.11 23.16
CA ALA A 643 -3.65 -21.89 22.81
C ALA A 643 -4.55 -22.16 24.04
N ASP A 644 -4.07 -21.87 25.25
CA ASP A 644 -4.67 -22.19 26.53
C ASP A 644 -5.17 -20.93 27.27
N PRO A 645 -6.47 -20.86 27.63
CA PRO A 645 -7.06 -19.80 28.46
C PRO A 645 -6.28 -19.44 29.74
N ALA A 646 -5.58 -20.38 30.38
CA ALA A 646 -4.81 -20.07 31.59
C ALA A 646 -3.64 -19.12 31.31
N THR A 647 -2.96 -19.28 30.17
CA THR A 647 -1.78 -18.45 29.81
C THR A 647 -2.17 -16.97 29.66
N MET A 648 -3.35 -16.69 29.09
CA MET A 648 -3.86 -15.32 28.93
C MET A 648 -4.25 -14.67 30.27
N ARG A 649 -4.82 -15.45 31.19
CA ARG A 649 -5.17 -15.00 32.55
C ARG A 649 -3.94 -14.69 33.39
N ASP A 650 -2.96 -15.59 33.39
CA ASP A 650 -1.71 -15.43 34.12
C ASP A 650 -0.95 -14.21 33.62
N LEU A 651 -0.92 -14.01 32.30
CA LEU A 651 -0.42 -12.79 31.69
C LEU A 651 -1.13 -11.54 32.20
N PHE A 652 -2.45 -11.46 32.11
CA PHE A 652 -3.18 -10.27 32.52
C PHE A 652 -2.98 -9.94 34.00
N THR A 653 -2.83 -10.98 34.83
CA THR A 653 -2.46 -10.86 36.25
C THR A 653 -1.05 -10.27 36.42
N VAL A 654 -0.06 -10.73 35.66
CA VAL A 654 1.31 -10.17 35.66
C VAL A 654 1.33 -8.71 35.19
N LEU A 655 0.57 -8.36 34.14
CA LEU A 655 0.44 -6.98 33.66
C LEU A 655 -0.20 -6.06 34.71
N ALA A 656 -1.23 -6.55 35.41
CA ALA A 656 -1.86 -5.82 36.51
C ALA A 656 -0.89 -5.58 37.67
N ALA A 657 -0.17 -6.61 38.12
CA ALA A 657 0.81 -6.49 39.21
C ALA A 657 2.02 -5.62 38.84
N LEU A 658 2.43 -5.60 37.57
CA LEU A 658 3.49 -4.73 37.06
C LEU A 658 3.09 -3.24 37.04
N SER A 659 1.81 -2.93 36.84
CA SER A 659 1.30 -1.54 36.85
C SER A 659 1.41 -0.87 38.24
N GLY A 660 1.21 0.44 38.31
CA GLY A 660 1.21 1.22 39.55
C GLY A 660 2.37 2.23 39.67
N GLN A 661 2.63 2.70 40.89
CA GLN A 661 3.60 3.77 41.15
C GLN A 661 4.97 3.24 41.62
N ALA A 662 6.03 4.00 41.32
CA ALA A 662 7.33 3.90 41.98
C ALA A 662 7.90 5.32 42.18
N GLY A 663 7.95 5.79 43.43
CA GLY A 663 8.28 7.19 43.73
C GLY A 663 7.22 8.14 43.17
N ALA A 664 7.66 9.16 42.43
CA ALA A 664 6.77 10.13 41.78
C ALA A 664 6.24 9.70 40.40
N ALA A 665 6.78 8.62 39.82
CA ALA A 665 6.44 8.16 38.47
C ALA A 665 5.43 7.00 38.51
N VAL A 666 4.58 6.92 37.48
CA VAL A 666 3.54 5.89 37.35
C VAL A 666 3.71 5.04 36.08
N LEU A 667 3.64 3.73 36.21
CA LEU A 667 3.56 2.76 35.12
C LEU A 667 2.09 2.37 34.91
N ARG A 668 1.55 2.70 33.74
CA ARG A 668 0.19 2.34 33.30
C ARG A 668 0.26 1.28 32.21
N VAL A 669 -0.73 0.40 32.16
CA VAL A 669 -0.88 -0.58 31.08
C VAL A 669 -2.15 -0.30 30.29
N VAL A 670 -2.06 -0.32 28.96
CA VAL A 670 -3.23 -0.29 28.06
C VAL A 670 -3.23 -1.60 27.30
N ALA A 671 -4.28 -2.41 27.44
CA ALA A 671 -4.39 -3.69 26.74
C ALA A 671 -5.61 -3.68 25.81
N THR A 672 -5.51 -4.27 24.61
CA THR A 672 -6.71 -4.53 23.78
C THR A 672 -7.09 -6.00 23.82
N ALA A 673 -8.38 -6.29 23.93
CA ALA A 673 -8.91 -7.66 23.89
C ALA A 673 -10.22 -7.77 23.08
N ARG A 674 -10.69 -9.00 22.88
CA ARG A 674 -12.04 -9.29 22.38
C ARG A 674 -13.02 -9.45 23.55
N PRO A 675 -14.33 -9.19 23.34
CA PRO A 675 -15.34 -9.41 24.37
C PRO A 675 -15.35 -10.85 24.89
N SER A 676 -15.09 -11.83 24.02
CA SER A 676 -15.02 -13.26 24.33
C SER A 676 -13.84 -13.67 25.20
N SER A 677 -12.77 -12.87 25.23
CA SER A 677 -11.63 -13.10 26.11
C SER A 677 -11.92 -12.68 27.56
N LEU A 678 -12.94 -11.84 27.81
CA LEU A 678 -13.15 -11.21 29.11
C LEU A 678 -13.41 -12.20 30.24
N ASP A 679 -14.25 -13.21 30.02
CA ASP A 679 -14.57 -14.22 31.04
C ASP A 679 -13.33 -14.94 31.57
N MET A 680 -12.30 -15.10 30.73
CA MET A 680 -11.03 -15.72 31.11
C MET A 680 -10.17 -14.81 32.01
N LEU A 681 -10.33 -13.49 31.86
CA LEU A 681 -9.62 -12.44 32.59
C LEU A 681 -10.28 -12.07 33.92
N VAL A 682 -11.54 -12.44 34.15
CA VAL A 682 -12.23 -12.21 35.42
C VAL A 682 -11.70 -13.18 36.48
N THR A 683 -10.94 -12.64 37.44
CA THR A 683 -10.46 -13.35 38.63
C THR A 683 -10.73 -12.51 39.88
N PRO A 684 -10.64 -13.07 41.10
CA PRO A 684 -10.76 -12.27 42.33
C PRO A 684 -9.76 -11.11 42.45
N GLY A 685 -8.62 -11.16 41.75
CA GLY A 685 -7.61 -10.10 41.75
C GLY A 685 -7.68 -9.13 40.56
N THR A 686 -8.55 -9.39 39.58
CA THR A 686 -8.63 -8.63 38.31
C THR A 686 -10.04 -8.19 37.94
N SER A 687 -11.07 -8.57 38.71
CA SER A 687 -12.48 -8.29 38.42
C SER A 687 -12.77 -6.80 38.23
N ASP A 688 -12.22 -5.93 39.08
CA ASP A 688 -12.44 -4.48 39.00
C ASP A 688 -11.81 -3.87 37.74
N LEU A 689 -10.62 -4.35 37.35
CA LEU A 689 -9.92 -3.92 36.13
C LEU A 689 -10.69 -4.34 34.86
N VAL A 690 -11.34 -5.51 34.88
CA VAL A 690 -12.21 -5.96 33.78
C VAL A 690 -13.55 -5.21 33.80
N GLY A 691 -14.08 -4.87 34.97
CA GLY A 691 -15.30 -4.07 35.13
C GLY A 691 -15.15 -2.65 34.58
N ASN A 692 -13.96 -2.06 34.67
CA ASN A 692 -13.62 -0.73 34.14
C ASN A 692 -13.24 -0.74 32.64
N ALA A 693 -13.46 -1.83 31.90
CA ALA A 693 -13.10 -1.94 30.49
C ALA A 693 -13.87 -0.96 29.58
N VAL A 694 -13.17 -0.35 28.62
CA VAL A 694 -13.74 0.60 27.65
C VAL A 694 -14.17 -0.14 26.39
N PHE A 695 -15.48 -0.25 26.18
CA PHE A 695 -16.07 -0.91 25.02
C PHE A 695 -16.18 0.02 23.80
N LEU A 696 -15.60 -0.44 22.69
CA LEU A 696 -15.61 0.21 21.37
C LEU A 696 -16.57 -0.53 20.43
N ALA A 697 -17.64 0.16 20.03
CA ALA A 697 -18.55 -0.31 18.99
C ALA A 697 -17.92 -0.19 17.59
N PRO A 698 -18.32 -1.00 16.59
CA PRO A 698 -17.98 -0.77 15.18
C PRO A 698 -18.37 0.65 14.73
N LEU A 699 -17.52 1.31 13.95
CA LEU A 699 -17.78 2.68 13.48
C LEU A 699 -18.99 2.69 12.52
N ALA A 700 -19.88 3.66 12.68
CA ALA A 700 -21.17 3.71 12.00
C ALA A 700 -21.66 5.15 11.79
N GLY A 701 -22.57 5.34 10.83
CA GLY A 701 -23.27 6.61 10.61
C GLY A 701 -22.31 7.80 10.41
N GLY A 702 -22.60 8.93 11.07
CA GLY A 702 -21.80 10.15 10.94
C GLY A 702 -20.33 10.00 11.33
N GLY A 703 -20.00 9.10 12.27
CA GLY A 703 -18.59 8.82 12.60
C GLY A 703 -17.84 8.14 11.44
N LEU A 704 -18.52 7.26 10.69
CA LEU A 704 -17.94 6.63 9.50
C LEU A 704 -17.81 7.64 8.34
N GLN A 705 -18.77 8.54 8.19
CA GLN A 705 -18.73 9.61 7.20
C GLN A 705 -17.59 10.59 7.48
N LEU A 706 -17.40 11.01 8.74
CA LEU A 706 -16.25 11.83 9.16
C LEU A 706 -14.91 11.15 8.91
N ALA A 707 -14.80 9.83 9.15
CA ALA A 707 -13.61 9.04 8.83
C ALA A 707 -13.34 8.85 7.32
N ILE A 708 -14.27 9.27 6.45
CA ILE A 708 -14.11 9.34 4.99
C ILE A 708 -13.77 10.77 4.56
N THR A 709 -14.47 11.78 5.08
CA THR A 709 -14.37 13.17 4.59
C THR A 709 -13.25 13.98 5.24
N ALA A 710 -13.13 14.00 6.57
CA ALA A 710 -12.14 14.85 7.26
C ALA A 710 -10.66 14.56 6.88
N PRO A 711 -10.24 13.31 6.57
CA PRO A 711 -8.90 13.06 6.05
C PRO A 711 -8.64 13.66 4.66
N VAL A 712 -9.70 13.93 3.87
CA VAL A 712 -9.60 14.64 2.57
C VAL A 712 -9.29 16.11 2.80
N ASP A 713 -10.02 16.74 3.73
CA ASP A 713 -9.85 18.16 4.08
C ASP A 713 -8.44 18.46 4.63
N SER A 714 -7.77 17.44 5.18
CA SER A 714 -6.38 17.52 5.67
C SER A 714 -5.32 17.52 4.56
N VAL A 715 -5.68 17.22 3.30
CA VAL A 715 -4.75 17.15 2.16
C VAL A 715 -5.03 18.29 1.17
N PRO A 716 -4.13 19.29 1.03
CA PRO A 716 -4.34 20.44 0.17
C PRO A 716 -4.76 20.10 -1.27
N GLY A 717 -5.95 20.58 -1.65
CA GLY A 717 -6.50 20.40 -3.00
C GLY A 717 -7.08 19.02 -3.30
N LEU A 718 -7.05 18.06 -2.36
CA LEU A 718 -7.79 16.80 -2.52
C LEU A 718 -9.29 17.06 -2.41
N ARG A 719 -10.07 16.38 -3.26
CA ARG A 719 -11.52 16.48 -3.32
C ARG A 719 -12.15 15.09 -3.37
N ILE A 720 -13.40 14.99 -2.93
CA ILE A 720 -14.24 13.83 -3.13
C ILE A 720 -15.51 14.26 -3.87
N GLU A 721 -15.95 13.49 -4.86
CA GLU A 721 -17.16 13.84 -5.61
C GLU A 721 -18.41 13.84 -4.70
N PRO A 722 -19.33 14.82 -4.84
CA PRO A 722 -20.55 14.86 -4.04
C PRO A 722 -21.36 13.56 -4.15
N GLY A 723 -21.85 13.06 -3.02
CA GLY A 723 -22.59 11.79 -2.95
C GLY A 723 -21.72 10.54 -2.89
N LEU A 724 -20.41 10.61 -3.14
CA LEU A 724 -19.51 9.46 -3.04
C LEU A 724 -19.30 9.01 -1.57
N PRO A 725 -19.13 9.89 -0.55
CA PRO A 725 -19.03 9.47 0.84
C PRO A 725 -20.29 8.71 1.31
N GLU A 726 -21.48 9.23 0.97
CA GLU A 726 -22.77 8.64 1.34
C GLU A 726 -22.94 7.27 0.68
N ARG A 727 -22.51 7.14 -0.59
CA ARG A 727 -22.51 5.89 -1.34
C ARG A 727 -21.55 4.86 -0.74
N ILE A 728 -20.33 5.25 -0.35
CA ILE A 728 -19.38 4.39 0.36
C ILE A 728 -19.97 3.90 1.69
N VAL A 729 -20.60 4.78 2.46
CA VAL A 729 -21.26 4.43 3.73
C VAL A 729 -22.44 3.46 3.52
N ALA A 730 -23.23 3.66 2.46
CA ALA A 730 -24.34 2.79 2.12
C ALA A 730 -23.87 1.38 1.68
N ASP A 731 -22.90 1.31 0.75
CA ASP A 731 -22.34 0.06 0.23
C ASP A 731 -21.58 -0.73 1.31
N ALA A 732 -21.03 -0.05 2.32
CA ALA A 732 -20.40 -0.66 3.49
C ALA A 732 -21.37 -1.29 4.51
N GLY A 733 -22.68 -1.02 4.39
CA GLY A 733 -23.71 -1.60 5.25
C GLY A 733 -23.52 -1.32 6.75
N ASN A 734 -24.07 -2.19 7.60
CA ASN A 734 -24.02 -2.07 9.06
C ASN A 734 -23.23 -3.20 9.77
N GLU A 735 -22.38 -3.91 9.03
CA GLU A 735 -21.68 -5.10 9.52
C GLU A 735 -20.44 -4.75 10.37
N PRO A 736 -19.97 -5.66 11.25
CA PRO A 736 -18.90 -5.33 12.20
C PRO A 736 -17.51 -5.20 11.57
N GLY A 737 -17.30 -5.74 10.37
CA GLY A 737 -16.01 -5.77 9.65
C GLY A 737 -15.81 -4.67 8.60
N ARG A 738 -16.76 -3.76 8.41
CA ARG A 738 -16.81 -2.83 7.25
C ARG A 738 -15.66 -1.81 7.17
N MET A 739 -15.19 -1.29 8.31
CA MET A 739 -14.19 -0.19 8.34
C MET A 739 -12.88 -0.53 7.61
N PRO A 740 -12.29 -1.73 7.80
CA PRO A 740 -11.24 -2.27 6.94
C PRO A 740 -11.45 -2.19 5.42
N LEU A 741 -12.66 -2.50 4.97
CA LEU A 741 -12.99 -2.55 3.55
C LEU A 741 -13.12 -1.13 3.01
N VAL A 742 -13.82 -0.26 3.75
CA VAL A 742 -13.88 1.18 3.48
C VAL A 742 -12.48 1.78 3.35
N GLN A 743 -11.56 1.51 4.29
CA GLN A 743 -10.19 2.03 4.18
C GLN A 743 -9.42 1.47 2.98
N SER A 744 -9.56 0.17 2.67
CA SER A 744 -8.95 -0.42 1.47
C SER A 744 -9.47 0.25 0.18
N VAL A 745 -10.76 0.57 0.13
CA VAL A 745 -11.42 1.22 -1.00
C VAL A 745 -11.04 2.70 -1.10
N LEU A 746 -10.91 3.41 0.02
CA LEU A 746 -10.43 4.80 0.03
C LEU A 746 -8.97 4.89 -0.41
N ALA A 747 -8.13 3.93 -0.02
CA ALA A 747 -6.78 3.80 -0.55
C ALA A 747 -6.79 3.49 -2.06
N GLU A 748 -7.66 2.60 -2.53
CA GLU A 748 -7.78 2.29 -3.97
C GLU A 748 -8.33 3.49 -4.79
N LEU A 749 -9.28 4.25 -4.24
CA LEU A 749 -9.73 5.55 -4.78
C LEU A 749 -8.60 6.56 -4.84
N TRP A 750 -7.75 6.65 -3.82
CA TRP A 750 -6.59 7.54 -3.81
C TRP A 750 -5.63 7.20 -4.96
N HIS A 751 -5.31 5.92 -5.19
CA HIS A 751 -4.39 5.53 -6.26
C HIS A 751 -5.01 5.69 -7.66
N ASN A 752 -6.33 5.48 -7.80
CA ASN A 752 -7.06 5.63 -9.07
C ASN A 752 -7.74 7.00 -9.23
N ARG A 753 -7.36 8.01 -8.43
CA ARG A 753 -7.96 9.35 -8.44
C ARG A 753 -7.70 10.05 -9.78
N THR A 754 -8.65 10.85 -10.23
CA THR A 754 -8.45 11.70 -11.40
C THR A 754 -7.93 13.06 -10.92
N ARG A 755 -6.67 13.39 -11.26
CA ARG A 755 -5.94 14.57 -10.75
C ARG A 755 -5.91 14.57 -9.20
N SER A 756 -6.66 15.48 -8.57
CA SER A 756 -6.84 15.58 -7.11
C SER A 756 -8.26 15.24 -6.65
N THR A 757 -9.03 14.50 -7.45
CA THR A 757 -10.44 14.16 -7.12
C THR A 757 -10.65 12.65 -7.03
N LEU A 758 -11.22 12.20 -5.92
CA LEU A 758 -11.74 10.84 -5.73
C LEU A 758 -13.12 10.75 -6.40
N THR A 759 -13.23 9.96 -7.47
CA THR A 759 -14.40 9.97 -8.36
C THR A 759 -15.27 8.72 -8.26
N HIS A 760 -16.57 8.86 -8.58
CA HIS A 760 -17.50 7.75 -8.78
C HIS A 760 -17.03 6.82 -9.91
N ALA A 761 -16.44 7.38 -10.98
CA ALA A 761 -15.91 6.58 -12.08
C ALA A 761 -14.77 5.64 -11.63
N ALA A 762 -13.85 6.13 -10.79
CA ALA A 762 -12.83 5.29 -10.17
C ALA A 762 -13.48 4.22 -9.27
N TYR A 763 -14.42 4.63 -8.41
CA TYR A 763 -15.18 3.74 -7.51
C TYR A 763 -15.85 2.58 -8.24
N ASP A 764 -16.50 2.89 -9.37
CA ASP A 764 -17.22 1.93 -10.20
C ASP A 764 -16.27 1.01 -10.97
N SER A 765 -15.11 1.51 -11.44
CA SER A 765 -14.14 0.74 -12.21
C SER A 765 -13.66 -0.55 -11.52
N PHE A 766 -13.55 -0.51 -10.19
CA PHE A 766 -13.11 -1.64 -9.37
C PHE A 766 -14.24 -2.27 -8.53
N GLY A 767 -15.50 -1.91 -8.79
CA GLY A 767 -16.70 -2.54 -8.21
C GLY A 767 -17.03 -2.11 -6.78
N GLY A 768 -16.63 -0.91 -6.36
CA GLY A 768 -16.93 -0.32 -5.06
C GLY A 768 -16.41 -1.14 -3.86
N VAL A 769 -17.06 -0.98 -2.70
CA VAL A 769 -16.74 -1.74 -1.47
C VAL A 769 -16.81 -3.26 -1.68
N PRO A 770 -17.82 -3.83 -2.36
CA PRO A 770 -17.87 -5.27 -2.59
C PRO A 770 -16.74 -5.80 -3.50
N GLY A 771 -16.31 -5.02 -4.50
CA GLY A 771 -15.23 -5.41 -5.41
C GLY A 771 -13.87 -5.54 -4.70
N ALA A 772 -13.55 -4.62 -3.79
CA ALA A 772 -12.33 -4.69 -2.98
C ALA A 772 -12.31 -5.93 -2.08
N LEU A 773 -13.48 -6.34 -1.56
CA LEU A 773 -13.61 -7.55 -0.77
C LEU A 773 -13.40 -8.83 -1.60
N VAL A 774 -13.89 -8.87 -2.85
CA VAL A 774 -13.62 -9.98 -3.78
C VAL A 774 -12.11 -10.09 -4.08
N ARG A 775 -11.44 -8.97 -4.38
CA ARG A 775 -9.97 -8.95 -4.56
C ARG A 775 -9.22 -9.45 -3.32
N CYS A 776 -9.68 -9.07 -2.13
CA CYS A 776 -9.10 -9.57 -0.88
C CYS A 776 -9.27 -11.10 -0.75
N ALA A 777 -10.47 -11.61 -1.05
CA ALA A 777 -10.80 -13.03 -0.94
C ALA A 777 -10.00 -13.92 -1.91
N ASP A 778 -9.86 -13.49 -3.17
CA ASP A 778 -9.02 -14.18 -4.16
C ASP A 778 -7.54 -14.18 -3.74
N ARG A 779 -7.00 -13.03 -3.32
CA ARG A 779 -5.61 -12.92 -2.82
C ARG A 779 -5.32 -13.86 -1.65
N VAL A 780 -6.21 -13.93 -0.66
CA VAL A 780 -6.04 -14.84 0.49
C VAL A 780 -6.09 -16.29 0.02
N TYR A 781 -7.09 -16.65 -0.80
CA TYR A 781 -7.26 -18.01 -1.32
C TYR A 781 -6.06 -18.50 -2.15
N ASP A 782 -5.51 -17.64 -3.01
CA ASP A 782 -4.40 -17.99 -3.88
C ASP A 782 -3.09 -18.19 -3.09
N GLN A 783 -2.95 -17.58 -1.90
CA GLN A 783 -1.82 -17.81 -0.96
C GLN A 783 -1.92 -19.09 -0.12
N LEU A 784 -3.05 -19.82 -0.14
CA LEU A 784 -3.25 -21.04 0.65
C LEU A 784 -2.63 -22.29 0.01
N SER A 785 -2.16 -23.23 0.85
CA SER A 785 -1.82 -24.59 0.41
C SER A 785 -3.08 -25.36 -0.03
N GLN A 786 -2.91 -26.49 -0.75
CA GLN A 786 -4.07 -27.24 -1.25
C GLN A 786 -4.98 -27.78 -0.12
N GLU A 787 -4.41 -28.28 0.96
CA GLU A 787 -5.14 -28.72 2.17
C GLU A 787 -5.84 -27.53 2.87
N GLN A 788 -5.16 -26.38 2.97
CA GLN A 788 -5.76 -25.15 3.50
C GLN A 788 -6.92 -24.64 2.64
N ARG A 789 -6.86 -24.78 1.31
CA ARG A 789 -7.95 -24.38 0.40
C ARG A 789 -9.21 -25.23 0.59
N GLU A 790 -9.07 -26.51 0.93
CA GLU A 790 -10.20 -27.39 1.24
C GLU A 790 -10.87 -26.99 2.57
N CYS A 791 -10.08 -26.76 3.63
CA CYS A 791 -10.57 -26.23 4.91
C CYS A 791 -11.26 -24.86 4.74
N PHE A 792 -10.62 -23.93 4.03
CA PHE A 792 -11.16 -22.61 3.70
C PHE A 792 -12.51 -22.70 2.96
N ARG A 793 -12.60 -23.56 1.94
CA ARG A 793 -13.86 -23.82 1.22
C ARG A 793 -14.92 -24.37 2.16
N GLY A 794 -14.58 -25.38 2.97
CA GLY A 794 -15.49 -26.02 3.93
C GLY A 794 -16.09 -25.01 4.91
N LEU A 795 -15.24 -24.20 5.55
CA LEU A 795 -15.64 -23.15 6.48
C LEU A 795 -16.59 -22.14 5.82
N LEU A 796 -16.25 -21.57 4.65
CA LEU A 796 -17.11 -20.56 4.01
C LEU A 796 -18.45 -21.14 3.55
N VAL A 797 -18.50 -22.40 3.12
CA VAL A 797 -19.78 -23.08 2.84
C VAL A 797 -20.59 -23.26 4.13
N GLN A 798 -19.95 -23.60 5.25
CA GLN A 798 -20.61 -23.76 6.55
C GLN A 798 -21.17 -22.44 7.12
N LEU A 799 -20.50 -21.31 6.84
CA LEU A 799 -20.92 -19.93 7.17
C LEU A 799 -22.04 -19.37 6.27
N THR A 800 -22.68 -20.22 5.46
CA THR A 800 -23.80 -19.84 4.60
C THR A 800 -24.92 -20.87 4.69
N GLN A 801 -26.09 -20.48 4.20
CA GLN A 801 -27.22 -21.39 4.05
C GLN A 801 -28.02 -21.07 2.78
N ALA A 802 -28.69 -22.08 2.24
CA ALA A 802 -29.66 -21.87 1.17
C ALA A 802 -30.84 -21.04 1.71
N GLY A 803 -31.12 -19.91 1.04
CA GLY A 803 -32.27 -19.06 1.29
C GLY A 803 -33.50 -19.53 0.53
N SER A 804 -34.38 -18.59 0.18
CA SER A 804 -35.55 -18.89 -0.66
C SER A 804 -35.17 -18.97 -2.14
N GLY A 805 -35.61 -20.02 -2.83
CA GLY A 805 -35.28 -20.24 -4.24
C GLY A 805 -33.81 -20.59 -4.46
N ASP A 806 -33.15 -19.87 -5.37
CA ASP A 806 -31.74 -20.05 -5.72
C ASP A 806 -30.80 -19.01 -5.05
N THR A 807 -31.30 -18.35 -3.99
CA THR A 807 -30.49 -17.43 -3.19
C THR A 807 -29.75 -18.15 -2.07
N PHE A 808 -28.58 -17.64 -1.71
CA PHE A 808 -27.85 -18.02 -0.50
C PHE A 808 -27.74 -16.79 0.41
N VAL A 809 -27.74 -17.03 1.72
CA VAL A 809 -27.63 -15.99 2.75
C VAL A 809 -26.58 -16.37 3.78
N GLY A 810 -26.05 -15.37 4.49
CA GLY A 810 -25.10 -15.59 5.57
C GLY A 810 -25.71 -16.44 6.69
N ARG A 811 -24.87 -17.24 7.36
CA ARG A 811 -25.25 -18.01 8.53
C ARG A 811 -24.18 -17.90 9.61
N SER A 812 -24.58 -17.39 10.78
CA SER A 812 -23.78 -17.45 11.99
C SER A 812 -23.57 -18.89 12.45
N VAL A 813 -22.32 -19.28 12.65
CA VAL A 813 -21.94 -20.61 13.16
C VAL A 813 -21.27 -20.45 14.51
N ARG A 814 -21.72 -21.19 15.53
CA ARG A 814 -21.08 -21.16 16.86
C ARG A 814 -19.67 -21.73 16.76
N THR A 815 -18.70 -21.14 17.46
CA THR A 815 -17.31 -21.62 17.49
C THR A 815 -17.21 -23.06 17.99
N ALA A 816 -18.05 -23.46 18.95
CA ALA A 816 -18.16 -24.84 19.44
C ALA A 816 -18.67 -25.87 18.39
N ALA A 817 -19.18 -25.41 17.25
CA ALA A 817 -19.62 -26.25 16.13
C ALA A 817 -18.61 -26.32 14.97
N LEU A 818 -17.42 -25.73 15.13
CA LEU A 818 -16.29 -25.85 14.22
C LEU A 818 -15.29 -26.89 14.78
N ASP A 819 -14.65 -27.64 13.88
CA ASP A 819 -13.52 -28.48 14.27
C ASP A 819 -12.25 -27.61 14.47
N PRO A 820 -11.19 -28.13 15.12
CA PRO A 820 -9.99 -27.33 15.38
C PRO A 820 -9.34 -26.73 14.12
N PRO A 821 -9.25 -27.45 12.97
CA PRO A 821 -8.77 -26.85 11.71
C PRO A 821 -9.64 -25.72 11.17
N ALA A 822 -10.97 -25.85 11.18
CA ALA A 822 -11.86 -24.78 10.73
C ALA A 822 -11.85 -23.58 11.69
N MET A 823 -11.66 -23.80 13.00
CA MET A 823 -11.53 -22.71 13.97
C MET A 823 -10.21 -21.94 13.82
N ASP A 824 -9.09 -22.64 13.54
CA ASP A 824 -7.82 -21.98 13.22
C ASP A 824 -7.92 -21.18 11.92
N MET A 825 -8.53 -21.77 10.88
CA MET A 825 -8.86 -21.05 9.64
C MET A 825 -9.74 -19.83 9.92
N ALA A 826 -10.80 -19.94 10.73
CA ALA A 826 -11.66 -18.81 11.08
C ALA A 826 -10.91 -17.67 11.80
N ARG A 827 -9.96 -18.00 12.69
CA ARG A 827 -9.07 -17.02 13.33
C ARG A 827 -8.16 -16.32 12.32
N ARG A 828 -7.58 -17.06 11.36
CA ARG A 828 -6.81 -16.49 10.26
C ARG A 828 -7.68 -15.59 9.36
N LEU A 829 -8.86 -16.03 8.97
CA LEU A 829 -9.78 -15.22 8.16
C LEU A 829 -10.33 -13.99 8.88
N ALA A 830 -10.33 -14.00 10.22
CA ALA A 830 -10.62 -12.81 11.04
C ALA A 830 -9.44 -11.83 11.15
N HIS A 831 -8.21 -12.27 10.89
CA HIS A 831 -7.03 -11.41 10.68
C HIS A 831 -7.03 -10.83 9.26
N ASP A 832 -7.25 -11.68 8.25
CA ASP A 832 -7.35 -11.33 6.83
C ASP A 832 -8.68 -10.60 6.47
N ARG A 833 -9.57 -10.43 7.46
CA ARG A 833 -10.80 -9.62 7.42
C ARG A 833 -11.88 -10.10 6.45
N LEU A 834 -11.91 -11.40 6.19
CA LEU A 834 -12.96 -12.11 5.42
C LEU A 834 -14.05 -12.70 6.33
N VAL A 835 -13.74 -12.87 7.61
CA VAL A 835 -14.63 -13.41 8.65
C VAL A 835 -14.65 -12.47 9.85
N VAL A 836 -15.76 -12.43 10.58
CA VAL A 836 -15.90 -11.72 11.85
C VAL A 836 -16.22 -12.74 12.94
N LEU A 837 -15.59 -12.56 14.10
CA LEU A 837 -15.89 -13.27 15.34
C LEU A 837 -16.60 -12.30 16.29
N SER A 838 -17.80 -12.66 16.74
CA SER A 838 -18.71 -11.81 17.52
C SER A 838 -19.36 -12.59 18.68
N PRO A 839 -19.78 -11.93 19.77
CA PRO A 839 -20.55 -12.57 20.82
C PRO A 839 -21.93 -13.03 20.32
N ALA A 840 -22.42 -14.19 20.77
CA ALA A 840 -23.76 -14.66 20.43
C ALA A 840 -24.85 -13.70 20.96
N PRO A 841 -25.87 -13.33 20.15
CA PRO A 841 -26.93 -12.43 20.60
C PRO A 841 -27.93 -13.14 21.54
N ARG A 842 -27.90 -12.75 22.83
CA ARG A 842 -28.89 -13.03 23.91
C ARG A 842 -29.25 -14.50 24.17
N GLY A 843 -28.94 -14.96 25.38
CA GLY A 843 -29.56 -16.16 25.99
C GLY A 843 -28.64 -17.38 26.12
N ALA A 844 -27.44 -17.33 25.55
CA ALA A 844 -26.33 -18.20 25.92
C ALA A 844 -25.19 -17.30 26.41
N GLU A 845 -24.87 -17.38 27.70
CA GLU A 845 -23.68 -16.74 28.23
C GLU A 845 -22.45 -17.45 27.63
N GLN A 846 -21.44 -16.67 27.23
CA GLN A 846 -20.07 -17.11 26.88
C GLN A 846 -19.80 -17.84 25.53
N GLU A 847 -20.75 -17.96 24.59
CA GLU A 847 -20.45 -18.49 23.24
C GLU A 847 -20.20 -17.40 22.17
N GLU A 848 -19.15 -17.60 21.35
CA GLU A 848 -18.89 -16.83 20.13
C GLU A 848 -19.63 -17.41 18.90
N ILE A 849 -20.00 -16.52 17.99
CA ILE A 849 -20.40 -16.84 16.62
C ILE A 849 -19.36 -16.36 15.62
N VAL A 850 -19.24 -17.13 14.54
CA VAL A 850 -18.45 -16.86 13.35
C VAL A 850 -19.42 -16.44 12.25
N ASP A 851 -19.16 -15.28 11.65
CA ASP A 851 -19.94 -14.70 10.55
C ASP A 851 -19.00 -14.34 9.39
N LEU A 852 -19.54 -14.26 8.16
CA LEU A 852 -18.81 -13.62 7.07
C LEU A 852 -18.61 -12.13 7.39
N ALA A 853 -17.46 -11.56 7.03
CA ALA A 853 -17.21 -10.14 7.26
C ALA A 853 -18.15 -9.22 6.48
N HIS A 854 -18.71 -9.70 5.36
CA HIS A 854 -19.78 -9.07 4.61
C HIS A 854 -20.59 -10.09 3.79
N GLU A 855 -21.92 -9.97 3.77
CA GLU A 855 -22.80 -10.85 2.98
C GLU A 855 -22.56 -10.76 1.46
N SER A 856 -22.00 -9.64 0.98
CA SER A 856 -21.63 -9.43 -0.42
C SER A 856 -20.72 -10.52 -1.01
N LEU A 857 -19.88 -11.18 -0.20
CA LEU A 857 -19.03 -12.30 -0.64
C LEU A 857 -19.84 -13.42 -1.29
N ILE A 858 -21.03 -13.72 -0.76
CA ILE A 858 -21.88 -14.82 -1.23
C ILE A 858 -22.31 -14.57 -2.68
N ARG A 859 -22.71 -13.33 -2.99
CA ARG A 859 -23.32 -12.94 -4.26
C ARG A 859 -22.31 -12.55 -5.32
N LEU A 860 -21.20 -11.92 -4.92
CA LEU A 860 -20.28 -11.25 -5.83
C LEU A 860 -18.95 -11.98 -6.02
N TRP A 861 -18.59 -12.93 -5.15
CA TRP A 861 -17.40 -13.76 -5.37
C TRP A 861 -17.73 -15.01 -6.19
N PRO A 862 -17.23 -15.14 -7.44
CA PRO A 862 -17.63 -16.25 -8.32
C PRO A 862 -17.18 -17.62 -7.83
N ARG A 863 -16.12 -17.69 -7.02
CA ARG A 863 -15.64 -18.95 -6.41
C ARG A 863 -16.61 -19.45 -5.34
N LEU A 864 -16.97 -18.59 -4.38
CA LEU A 864 -17.90 -18.96 -3.31
C LEU A 864 -19.27 -19.32 -3.89
N SER A 865 -19.85 -18.48 -4.76
CA SER A 865 -21.09 -18.81 -5.48
C SER A 865 -21.04 -20.21 -6.11
N ARG A 866 -19.96 -20.55 -6.84
CA ARG A 866 -19.79 -21.88 -7.44
C ARG A 866 -19.74 -22.99 -6.39
N TRP A 867 -18.97 -22.83 -5.31
CA TRP A 867 -18.91 -23.81 -4.23
C TRP A 867 -20.25 -24.03 -3.56
N LEU A 868 -21.08 -22.98 -3.42
CA LEU A 868 -22.42 -23.06 -2.84
C LEU A 868 -23.39 -23.85 -3.72
N PHE A 869 -23.36 -23.63 -5.04
CA PHE A 869 -24.13 -24.46 -5.99
C PHE A 869 -23.66 -25.93 -5.99
N GLU A 870 -22.35 -26.19 -6.06
CA GLU A 870 -21.79 -27.56 -5.97
C GLU A 870 -22.17 -28.27 -4.66
N SER A 871 -22.16 -27.56 -3.53
CA SER A 871 -22.53 -28.10 -2.22
C SER A 871 -24.04 -28.30 -2.06
N ARG A 872 -24.88 -27.45 -2.68
CA ARG A 872 -26.36 -27.60 -2.68
C ARG A 872 -26.79 -28.88 -3.39
N ASP A 873 -26.24 -29.16 -4.56
CA ASP A 873 -26.54 -30.40 -5.30
C ASP A 873 -26.07 -31.64 -4.55
N SER A 874 -24.92 -31.55 -3.87
CA SER A 874 -24.40 -32.62 -3.01
C SER A 874 -25.31 -32.88 -1.79
N GLY A 875 -25.71 -31.82 -1.09
CA GLY A 875 -26.55 -31.91 0.11
C GLY A 875 -28.01 -32.30 -0.17
N LEU A 876 -28.59 -31.83 -1.29
CA LEU A 876 -29.93 -32.28 -1.73
C LEU A 876 -29.91 -33.75 -2.14
N TRP A 877 -28.87 -34.20 -2.84
CA TRP A 877 -28.68 -35.60 -3.20
C TRP A 877 -28.51 -36.48 -1.95
N GLN A 878 -27.66 -36.09 -0.98
CA GLN A 878 -27.46 -36.86 0.24
C GLN A 878 -28.72 -36.91 1.11
N LYS A 879 -29.52 -35.83 1.17
CA LYS A 879 -30.85 -35.85 1.81
C LYS A 879 -31.81 -36.85 1.16
N ARG A 880 -31.80 -36.96 -0.18
CA ARG A 880 -32.60 -37.98 -0.89
C ARG A 880 -32.10 -39.39 -0.58
N LEU A 881 -30.79 -39.63 -0.67
CA LEU A 881 -30.19 -40.93 -0.36
C LEU A 881 -30.54 -41.39 1.06
N ARG A 882 -30.47 -40.50 2.07
CA ARG A 882 -30.87 -40.81 3.45
C ARG A 882 -32.38 -41.04 3.58
N ALA A 883 -33.22 -40.30 2.86
CA ALA A 883 -34.67 -40.54 2.87
C ALA A 883 -35.04 -41.90 2.27
N ASP A 884 -34.31 -42.36 1.24
CA ASP A 884 -34.52 -43.67 0.63
C ASP A 884 -33.92 -44.81 1.49
N LEU A 885 -32.74 -44.60 2.10
CA LEU A 885 -32.15 -45.49 3.09
C LEU A 885 -33.09 -45.70 4.29
N ASN A 886 -33.54 -44.62 4.93
CA ASN A 886 -34.45 -44.70 6.06
C ASN A 886 -35.76 -45.42 5.67
N ARG A 887 -36.32 -45.13 4.49
CA ARG A 887 -37.53 -45.81 3.99
C ARG A 887 -37.30 -47.31 3.76
N TRP A 888 -36.12 -47.71 3.29
CA TRP A 888 -35.75 -49.11 3.15
C TRP A 888 -35.63 -49.81 4.52
N GLU A 889 -35.04 -49.16 5.51
CA GLU A 889 -34.96 -49.69 6.88
C GLU A 889 -36.32 -49.77 7.58
N ASP A 890 -37.12 -48.70 7.52
CA ASP A 890 -38.48 -48.62 8.07
C ASP A 890 -39.42 -49.70 7.48
N GLN A 891 -39.21 -50.07 6.20
CA GLN A 891 -39.95 -51.16 5.54
C GLN A 891 -39.23 -52.52 5.64
N ASN A 892 -38.54 -52.74 6.76
CA ASN A 892 -37.92 -54.01 7.13
C ASN A 892 -36.96 -54.55 6.05
N ARG A 893 -36.20 -53.65 5.41
CA ARG A 893 -35.19 -53.89 4.38
C ARG A 893 -35.73 -54.52 3.08
N ASP A 894 -36.96 -54.18 2.66
CA ASP A 894 -37.56 -54.67 1.40
C ASP A 894 -36.65 -54.43 0.16
N PRO A 895 -36.20 -55.48 -0.55
CA PRO A 895 -35.42 -55.36 -1.79
C PRO A 895 -36.12 -54.61 -2.94
N SER A 896 -37.42 -54.33 -2.83
CA SER A 896 -38.15 -53.48 -3.78
C SER A 896 -37.62 -52.04 -3.80
N LEU A 897 -37.14 -51.54 -2.66
CA LEU A 897 -36.76 -50.14 -2.43
C LEU A 897 -35.27 -49.83 -2.72
N LEU A 898 -34.42 -50.85 -2.82
CA LEU A 898 -33.00 -50.71 -3.18
C LEU A 898 -32.82 -49.93 -4.50
N LEU A 899 -31.77 -49.11 -4.58
CA LEU A 899 -31.50 -48.22 -5.72
C LEU A 899 -31.37 -48.97 -7.05
N ARG A 900 -31.88 -48.37 -8.15
CA ARG A 900 -31.89 -48.98 -9.49
C ARG A 900 -31.54 -47.94 -10.56
N GLY A 901 -31.27 -48.42 -11.78
CA GLY A 901 -31.19 -47.57 -12.97
C GLY A 901 -30.17 -46.42 -12.85
N ALA A 902 -30.64 -45.21 -13.10
CA ALA A 902 -29.82 -43.99 -13.04
C ALA A 902 -29.39 -43.64 -11.61
N ASP A 903 -30.26 -43.82 -10.62
CA ASP A 903 -30.00 -43.45 -9.23
C ASP A 903 -28.87 -44.31 -8.62
N LEU A 904 -28.86 -45.61 -8.94
CA LEU A 904 -27.75 -46.50 -8.57
C LEU A 904 -26.45 -46.11 -9.28
N ALA A 905 -26.50 -45.65 -10.54
CA ALA A 905 -25.32 -45.27 -11.31
C ALA A 905 -24.72 -43.93 -10.85
N ASP A 906 -25.54 -42.97 -10.41
CA ASP A 906 -25.08 -41.73 -9.77
C ASP A 906 -24.50 -42.02 -8.39
N ALA A 907 -25.18 -42.84 -7.58
CA ALA A 907 -24.70 -43.21 -6.25
C ALA A 907 -23.36 -43.97 -6.27
N ASP A 908 -23.19 -44.92 -7.20
CA ASP A 908 -21.93 -45.65 -7.36
C ASP A 908 -20.78 -44.73 -7.81
N ARG A 909 -21.06 -43.79 -8.73
CA ARG A 909 -20.08 -42.80 -9.18
C ARG A 909 -19.63 -41.88 -8.05
N ARG A 910 -20.55 -41.41 -7.22
CA ARG A 910 -20.24 -40.54 -6.07
C ARG A 910 -19.48 -41.28 -4.98
N MET A 911 -19.88 -42.51 -4.66
CA MET A 911 -19.16 -43.39 -3.74
C MET A 911 -17.71 -43.67 -4.19
N ALA A 912 -17.47 -43.75 -5.51
CA ALA A 912 -16.12 -43.91 -6.06
C ALA A 912 -15.28 -42.62 -6.03
N MET A 913 -15.88 -41.43 -6.12
CA MET A 913 -15.14 -40.15 -6.13
C MET A 913 -14.92 -39.55 -4.75
N ARG A 914 -15.85 -39.73 -3.80
CA ARG A 914 -15.76 -39.18 -2.43
C ARG A 914 -16.32 -40.15 -1.38
N PRO A 915 -15.67 -41.30 -1.15
CA PRO A 915 -16.13 -42.27 -0.15
C PRO A 915 -16.16 -41.72 1.28
N GLN A 916 -15.39 -40.68 1.59
CA GLN A 916 -15.33 -40.02 2.89
C GLN A 916 -16.57 -39.17 3.24
N ASP A 917 -17.32 -38.69 2.24
CA ASP A 917 -18.52 -37.86 2.44
C ASP A 917 -19.74 -38.71 2.88
N MET A 918 -19.56 -40.02 3.05
CA MET A 918 -20.62 -41.01 3.23
C MET A 918 -20.43 -41.83 4.52
N SER A 919 -21.52 -42.07 5.23
CA SER A 919 -21.59 -42.98 6.39
C SER A 919 -21.38 -44.45 6.01
N ALA A 920 -21.18 -45.30 7.01
CA ALA A 920 -21.11 -46.75 6.80
C ALA A 920 -22.41 -47.28 6.17
N ASP A 921 -23.56 -46.85 6.68
CA ASP A 921 -24.89 -47.33 6.30
C ASP A 921 -25.28 -46.88 4.89
N GLU A 922 -24.96 -45.63 4.50
CA GLU A 922 -25.12 -45.14 3.12
C GLU A 922 -24.29 -45.98 2.12
N ARG A 923 -23.08 -46.40 2.50
CA ARG A 923 -22.21 -47.26 1.66
C ARG A 923 -22.72 -48.70 1.62
N GLU A 924 -23.18 -49.26 2.73
CA GLU A 924 -23.79 -50.60 2.78
C GLU A 924 -25.03 -50.66 1.88
N TYR A 925 -25.92 -49.67 1.96
CA TYR A 925 -27.12 -49.57 1.14
C TYR A 925 -26.84 -49.54 -0.37
N ILE A 926 -25.81 -48.80 -0.80
CA ILE A 926 -25.37 -48.76 -2.20
C ILE A 926 -24.77 -50.11 -2.60
N LEU A 927 -23.93 -50.72 -1.78
CA LEU A 927 -23.34 -52.04 -2.04
C LEU A 927 -24.41 -53.14 -2.16
N LEU A 928 -25.40 -53.16 -1.26
CA LEU A 928 -26.55 -54.06 -1.31
C LEU A 928 -27.39 -53.82 -2.58
N SER A 929 -27.61 -52.56 -2.97
CA SER A 929 -28.29 -52.22 -4.22
C SER A 929 -27.52 -52.73 -5.45
N LYS A 930 -26.18 -52.63 -5.48
CA LYS A 930 -25.33 -53.20 -6.55
C LYS A 930 -25.43 -54.73 -6.59
N LEU A 931 -25.34 -55.40 -5.45
CA LEU A 931 -25.42 -56.87 -5.34
C LEU A 931 -26.80 -57.38 -5.79
N PHE A 932 -27.88 -56.73 -5.34
CA PHE A 932 -29.24 -57.06 -5.74
C PHE A 932 -29.44 -56.89 -7.26
N MET A 933 -29.00 -55.78 -7.84
CA MET A 933 -29.07 -55.57 -9.29
C MET A 933 -28.24 -56.58 -10.09
N HIS A 934 -27.10 -57.02 -9.57
CA HIS A 934 -26.28 -58.05 -10.20
C HIS A 934 -26.97 -59.43 -10.19
N HIS A 935 -27.61 -59.81 -9.08
CA HIS A 935 -28.43 -61.02 -8.99
C HIS A 935 -29.71 -60.95 -9.84
N ALA A 936 -30.43 -59.84 -9.81
CA ALA A 936 -31.63 -59.62 -10.63
C ALA A 936 -31.32 -59.73 -12.13
N ARG A 937 -30.21 -59.16 -12.60
CA ARG A 937 -29.74 -59.31 -14.00
C ARG A 937 -29.45 -60.78 -14.35
N ARG A 938 -28.76 -61.52 -13.47
CA ARG A 938 -28.52 -62.97 -13.66
C ARG A 938 -29.83 -63.76 -13.76
N HIS A 939 -30.81 -63.52 -12.88
CA HIS A 939 -32.10 -64.21 -12.93
C HIS A 939 -32.92 -63.87 -14.18
N VAL A 940 -32.90 -62.62 -14.66
CA VAL A 940 -33.58 -62.23 -15.92
C VAL A 940 -32.91 -62.88 -17.13
N LEU A 941 -31.57 -62.93 -17.17
CA LEU A 941 -30.82 -63.61 -18.24
C LEU A 941 -31.09 -65.12 -18.25
N LEU A 942 -31.09 -65.77 -17.07
CA LEU A 942 -31.42 -67.19 -16.94
C LEU A 942 -32.88 -67.49 -17.34
N LYS A 943 -33.85 -66.65 -16.95
CA LYS A 943 -35.25 -66.78 -17.41
C LYS A 943 -35.37 -66.61 -18.92
N ARG A 944 -34.68 -65.64 -19.53
CA ARG A 944 -34.66 -65.45 -21.00
C ARG A 944 -34.00 -66.63 -21.71
N ALA A 945 -32.91 -67.19 -21.18
CA ALA A 945 -32.27 -68.39 -21.71
C ALA A 945 -33.17 -69.62 -21.60
N ALA A 946 -33.89 -69.80 -20.48
CA ALA A 946 -34.85 -70.90 -20.29
C ALA A 946 -36.05 -70.78 -21.24
N ILE A 947 -36.60 -69.58 -21.44
CA ILE A 947 -37.67 -69.33 -22.43
C ILE A 947 -37.17 -69.60 -23.86
N GLY A 948 -35.94 -69.19 -24.19
CA GLY A 948 -35.31 -69.51 -25.48
C GLY A 948 -35.11 -71.01 -25.68
N ALA A 949 -34.63 -71.73 -24.67
CA ALA A 949 -34.47 -73.18 -24.72
C ALA A 949 -35.82 -73.91 -24.86
N LEU A 950 -36.88 -73.45 -24.19
CA LEU A 950 -38.23 -73.99 -24.32
C LEU A 950 -38.81 -73.75 -25.73
N ALA A 951 -38.56 -72.58 -26.31
CA ALA A 951 -38.93 -72.28 -27.70
C ALA A 951 -38.19 -73.19 -28.70
N VAL A 952 -36.89 -73.42 -28.51
CA VAL A 952 -36.12 -74.36 -29.34
C VAL A 952 -36.62 -75.80 -29.19
N LEU A 953 -36.93 -76.25 -27.97
CA LEU A 953 -37.49 -77.58 -27.72
C LEU A 953 -38.87 -77.78 -28.35
N THR A 954 -39.74 -76.77 -28.32
CA THR A 954 -41.05 -76.84 -28.99
C THR A 954 -40.93 -76.86 -30.51
N VAL A 955 -39.97 -76.13 -31.11
CA VAL A 955 -39.68 -76.24 -32.54
C VAL A 955 -39.13 -77.63 -32.90
N LEU A 956 -38.20 -78.18 -32.12
CA LEU A 956 -37.68 -79.55 -32.31
C LEU A 956 -38.79 -80.61 -32.19
N ALA A 957 -39.69 -80.48 -31.22
CA ALA A 957 -40.82 -81.38 -31.06
C ALA A 957 -41.79 -81.30 -32.25
N ALA A 958 -42.05 -80.09 -32.79
CA ALA A 958 -42.86 -79.91 -33.99
C ALA A 958 -42.22 -80.54 -35.24
N VAL A 959 -40.90 -80.37 -35.43
CA VAL A 959 -40.16 -80.99 -36.54
C VAL A 959 -40.15 -82.52 -36.43
N LEU A 960 -40.00 -83.06 -35.23
CA LEU A 960 -40.09 -84.51 -34.99
C LEU A 960 -41.51 -85.04 -35.25
N ALA A 961 -42.54 -84.33 -34.82
CA ALA A 961 -43.94 -84.71 -35.10
C ALA A 961 -44.24 -84.72 -36.60
N LEU A 962 -43.71 -83.75 -37.36
CA LEU A 962 -43.76 -83.69 -38.83
C LEU A 962 -42.92 -84.77 -39.54
N SER A 963 -42.08 -85.53 -38.80
CA SER A 963 -41.26 -86.63 -39.34
C SER A 963 -41.85 -88.02 -39.08
N PHE A 964 -42.96 -88.11 -38.33
CA PHE A 964 -43.66 -89.35 -37.96
C PHE A 964 -45.12 -89.39 -38.44
N ALA A 965 -45.52 -88.42 -39.28
CA ALA A 965 -46.81 -88.35 -39.96
C ALA A 965 -46.59 -88.39 -41.49
#